data_AF-A0A6I5X5R7-F1
#
_entry.id   AF-A0A6I5X5R7-F1
#
_cell.length_a   1.000
_cell.length_b   1.000
_cell.length_c   1.000
_cell.angle_alpha   90.00
_cell.angle_beta   90.00
_cell.angle_gamma   90.00
#
_symmetry.space_group_name_H-M   'P 1'
#
loop_
_entity.id
_entity.type
_entity.pdbx_description
1 polymer ?
#
loop_
_entity_poly.entity_id
_entity_poly.type
_entity_poly.pdbx_seq_one_letter_code
_entity_poly.pdbx_strand_id
1 'polypeptide(L)'
;MLKGEPTDGGAADDAQLSQERLMTVLRAFAAAPASEELPSLVLSQAVEALHAAGGVIALVDADMVEPLVRQGYTRSELTACGPLLPGDRSLPLTWAAATGEPVWLVSQADAAQRFPRIVELVPRDERAYAVLPLRAAGAVLGVIGVSWVEPHAFSASDRELLLGLADICALHLQHWRRLGDARTDKDTSSGRSSSLGVALAPLVQALTGSDTIEDLARAIAEQGAAAVGAAFSNIAVVERGPAGDTARLYHRSTLVPQVAQRYQTILLDCSTPLGAAMSGRGEVWLGDLPQVGAQFPLLLADTSAVGLAATASLALTGRAGEVIGALGLGWDAPQTFPAAQCDELRVFAKLVADALLRAQLLAAERAALERSERLHHTFTALVASASLSEAIEAVFVDGTAPYDAAAARLALVDHEHPDTLVTIAEIGLPEEDLEALWKPPVGAAPCALADERLTAATVYLSTLDDLAVANPDTKAALERAGLRCWVGLPLRSGSHTLGALVLAFSRENALGPSDMTALSDLGAALSEAIRRAVDRDSDHDLAVLVQRSLLAEPLPDLCGMQVSASYLPADARYGIGGDWYDAIALPDGRTLLMIGDVAGHDTSAAVAMGQIRAAARALAPTHEPARLLEELDRFVTAATSQTIVTAAAVLLAPQQGSLTYSLAGHPPPMLRRPGSKLTLLEQVDPPLGVMVATRAQHTIELSPGSALVLYTDGLVERRGESIEAGLRRLAAAIDDGPAGHADALCASLLDRCMRDVPRRDDTALLCAVIEPHGPPN
;
A
#
# COMPACT_ATOMS: atom_id res chain seq x y z
N MET A 1 19.14 4.71 -33.33
CA MET A 1 18.01 5.63 -33.54
C MET A 1 16.82 5.10 -32.76
N LEU A 2 16.74 5.48 -31.49
CA LEU A 2 15.63 5.14 -30.59
C LEU A 2 14.58 6.24 -30.76
N LYS A 3 13.35 5.86 -31.14
CA LYS A 3 12.17 6.72 -31.02
C LYS A 3 11.80 6.73 -29.54
N GLY A 4 11.88 7.90 -28.90
CA GLY A 4 11.38 8.09 -27.54
C GLY A 4 9.86 7.93 -27.56
N GLU A 5 9.35 7.07 -26.68
CA GLU A 5 7.95 7.07 -26.30
C GLU A 5 7.63 8.39 -25.58
N PRO A 6 6.44 8.99 -25.81
CA PRO A 6 6.04 10.19 -25.09
C PRO A 6 5.86 9.85 -23.61
N THR A 7 6.57 10.55 -22.74
CA THR A 7 6.46 10.47 -21.30
C THR A 7 5.06 10.93 -20.84
N ASP A 8 4.39 10.13 -20.01
CA ASP A 8 3.05 10.37 -19.44
C ASP A 8 2.87 11.77 -18.80
N GLY A 9 3.96 12.39 -18.33
CA GLY A 9 3.94 13.74 -17.76
C GLY A 9 3.54 14.85 -18.75
N GLY A 10 3.76 14.66 -20.06
CA GLY A 10 3.40 15.67 -21.07
C GLY A 10 1.90 15.78 -21.31
N ALA A 11 1.15 14.69 -21.13
CA ALA A 11 -0.31 14.67 -21.34
C ALA A 11 -1.06 15.32 -20.17
N ALA A 12 -0.56 15.15 -18.93
CA ALA A 12 -1.09 15.80 -17.75
C ALA A 12 -0.86 17.33 -17.78
N ASP A 13 0.34 17.75 -18.16
CA ASP A 13 0.67 19.18 -18.34
C ASP A 13 -0.15 19.80 -19.48
N ASP A 14 -0.32 19.12 -20.62
CA ASP A 14 -1.14 19.61 -21.73
C ASP A 14 -2.64 19.69 -21.37
N ALA A 15 -3.15 18.74 -20.58
CA ALA A 15 -4.53 18.77 -20.10
C ALA A 15 -4.76 19.92 -19.11
N GLN A 16 -3.82 20.15 -18.20
CA GLN A 16 -3.87 21.24 -17.23
C GLN A 16 -3.77 22.61 -17.93
N LEU A 17 -2.87 22.76 -18.91
CA LEU A 17 -2.73 23.97 -19.71
C LEU A 17 -3.97 24.24 -20.59
N SER A 18 -4.57 23.18 -21.15
CA SER A 18 -5.84 23.25 -21.88
C SER A 18 -6.97 23.74 -20.96
N GLN A 19 -7.03 23.20 -19.74
CA GLN A 19 -8.01 23.59 -18.75
C GLN A 19 -7.87 25.06 -18.32
N GLU A 20 -6.66 25.56 -18.09
CA GLU A 20 -6.42 26.97 -17.76
C GLU A 20 -6.87 27.94 -18.87
N ARG A 21 -6.64 27.56 -20.14
CA ARG A 21 -7.08 28.33 -21.32
C ARG A 21 -8.60 28.39 -21.42
N LEU A 22 -9.28 27.25 -21.26
CA LEU A 22 -10.75 27.19 -21.25
C LEU A 22 -11.33 28.02 -20.10
N MET A 23 -10.70 27.97 -18.91
CA MET A 23 -11.11 28.74 -17.74
C MET A 23 -10.93 30.25 -17.92
N THR A 24 -9.90 30.68 -18.63
CA THR A 24 -9.69 32.10 -18.96
C THR A 24 -10.82 32.63 -19.84
N VAL A 25 -11.19 31.86 -20.87
CA VAL A 25 -12.28 32.19 -21.78
C VAL A 25 -13.63 32.21 -21.06
N LEU A 26 -13.90 31.21 -20.21
CA LEU A 26 -15.11 31.16 -19.37
C LEU A 26 -15.23 32.35 -18.40
N ARG A 27 -14.13 32.76 -17.76
CA ARG A 27 -14.13 33.94 -16.86
C ARG A 27 -14.41 35.23 -17.62
N ALA A 28 -13.82 35.37 -18.81
CA ALA A 28 -14.05 36.54 -19.64
C ALA A 28 -15.50 36.59 -20.16
N PHE A 29 -16.12 35.45 -20.45
CA PHE A 29 -17.54 35.36 -20.80
C PHE A 29 -18.48 35.75 -19.66
N ALA A 30 -18.17 35.33 -18.42
CA ALA A 30 -18.99 35.65 -17.26
C ALA A 30 -18.96 37.15 -16.90
N ALA A 31 -17.87 37.85 -17.21
CA ALA A 31 -17.69 39.27 -16.97
C ALA A 31 -18.28 40.18 -18.07
N ALA A 32 -18.67 39.61 -19.22
CA ALA A 32 -19.15 40.36 -20.37
C ALA A 32 -20.59 40.86 -20.15
N PRO A 33 -20.87 42.18 -20.23
CA PRO A 33 -22.24 42.65 -20.28
C PRO A 33 -22.92 42.14 -21.55
N ALA A 34 -24.20 41.77 -21.47
CA ALA A 34 -25.00 41.40 -22.63
C ALA A 34 -25.26 42.64 -23.52
N SER A 35 -24.25 43.03 -24.31
CA SER A 35 -24.26 44.17 -25.20
C SER A 35 -24.05 43.73 -26.66
N GLU A 36 -24.15 44.66 -27.61
CA GLU A 36 -23.81 44.42 -29.02
C GLU A 36 -22.35 43.97 -29.23
N GLU A 37 -21.49 44.12 -28.23
CA GLU A 37 -20.06 43.79 -28.30
C GLU A 37 -19.73 42.35 -27.88
N LEU A 38 -20.71 41.57 -27.38
CA LEU A 38 -20.48 40.22 -26.85
C LEU A 38 -19.78 39.29 -27.87
N PRO A 39 -20.21 39.17 -29.14
CA PRO A 39 -19.53 38.30 -30.11
C PRO A 39 -18.10 38.74 -30.41
N SER A 40 -17.79 40.03 -30.27
CA SER A 40 -16.43 40.58 -30.46
C SER A 40 -15.52 40.22 -29.31
N LEU A 41 -16.01 40.36 -28.09
CA LEU A 41 -15.28 39.96 -26.90
C LEU A 41 -15.05 38.45 -26.90
N VAL A 42 -16.08 37.68 -27.30
CA VAL A 42 -15.99 36.22 -27.38
C VAL A 42 -14.89 35.77 -28.30
N LEU A 43 -14.84 36.35 -29.50
CA LEU A 43 -13.83 36.03 -30.47
C LEU A 43 -12.43 36.43 -30.00
N SER A 44 -12.29 37.61 -29.37
CA SER A 44 -11.00 38.08 -28.88
C SER A 44 -10.42 37.18 -27.79
N GLN A 45 -11.26 36.74 -26.87
CA GLN A 45 -10.83 35.86 -25.78
C GLN A 45 -10.50 34.46 -26.27
N ALA A 46 -11.27 33.93 -27.21
CA ALA A 46 -10.96 32.66 -27.86
C ALA A 46 -9.62 32.74 -28.63
N VAL A 47 -9.38 33.80 -29.39
CA VAL A 47 -8.12 33.98 -30.13
C VAL A 47 -6.92 34.09 -29.17
N GLU A 48 -7.07 34.83 -28.07
CA GLU A 48 -6.02 35.03 -27.08
C GLU A 48 -5.69 33.72 -26.32
N ALA A 49 -6.69 33.02 -25.81
CA ALA A 49 -6.50 31.78 -25.04
C ALA A 49 -5.94 30.64 -25.89
N LEU A 50 -6.25 30.62 -27.19
CA LEU A 50 -5.74 29.63 -28.13
C LEU A 50 -4.37 29.99 -28.73
N HIS A 51 -3.82 31.15 -28.37
CA HIS A 51 -2.67 31.77 -29.04
C HIS A 51 -2.82 31.77 -30.57
N ALA A 52 -4.04 32.00 -31.04
CA ALA A 52 -4.38 31.99 -32.44
C ALA A 52 -3.98 33.31 -33.11
N ALA A 53 -3.74 33.27 -34.42
CA ALA A 53 -3.42 34.43 -35.23
C ALA A 53 -4.65 35.28 -35.58
N GLY A 54 -5.83 34.67 -35.53
CA GLY A 54 -7.08 35.31 -35.88
C GLY A 54 -8.23 34.32 -35.88
N GLY A 55 -9.45 34.86 -35.93
CA GLY A 55 -10.66 34.07 -36.02
C GLY A 55 -11.85 34.88 -36.54
N VAL A 56 -12.96 34.18 -36.71
CA VAL A 56 -14.22 34.69 -37.24
C VAL A 56 -15.38 33.94 -36.62
N ILE A 57 -16.43 34.67 -36.25
CA ILE A 57 -17.74 34.10 -35.90
C ILE A 57 -18.71 34.53 -36.98
N ALA A 58 -19.42 33.58 -37.57
CA ALA A 58 -20.48 33.85 -38.54
C ALA A 58 -21.80 33.23 -38.09
N LEU A 59 -22.91 33.94 -38.34
CA LEU A 59 -24.25 33.42 -38.13
C LEU A 59 -24.71 32.68 -39.37
N VAL A 60 -25.48 31.61 -39.15
CA VAL A 60 -26.15 30.88 -40.24
C VAL A 60 -27.61 31.30 -40.24
N ASP A 61 -28.06 31.79 -41.39
CA ASP A 61 -29.47 32.02 -41.73
C ASP A 61 -29.86 31.19 -42.96
N ALA A 62 -31.15 31.15 -43.30
CA ALA A 62 -31.69 30.27 -44.35
C ALA A 62 -30.97 30.43 -45.71
N ASP A 63 -30.56 31.66 -46.05
CA ASP A 63 -29.99 31.99 -47.36
C ASP A 63 -28.50 32.39 -47.30
N MET A 64 -27.89 32.54 -46.12
CA MET A 64 -26.53 33.10 -46.00
C MET A 64 -25.79 32.68 -44.73
N VAL A 65 -24.46 32.61 -44.82
CA VAL A 65 -23.54 32.54 -43.68
C VAL A 65 -22.93 33.94 -43.50
N GLU A 66 -23.45 34.74 -42.58
CA GLU A 66 -23.06 36.14 -42.40
C GLU A 66 -21.96 36.29 -41.33
N PRO A 67 -20.74 36.76 -41.67
CA PRO A 67 -19.69 37.02 -40.69
C PRO A 67 -20.12 38.12 -39.71
N LEU A 68 -20.33 37.75 -38.45
CA LEU A 68 -20.78 38.64 -37.38
C LEU A 68 -19.60 39.44 -36.80
N VAL A 69 -18.51 38.75 -36.44
CA VAL A 69 -17.28 39.38 -35.94
C VAL A 69 -16.03 38.66 -36.46
N ARG A 70 -14.93 39.40 -36.57
CA ARG A 70 -13.67 38.96 -37.14
C ARG A 70 -12.48 39.63 -36.47
N GLN A 71 -11.38 38.90 -36.35
CA GLN A 71 -10.13 39.37 -35.75
C GLN A 71 -8.94 38.75 -36.47
N GLY A 72 -7.87 39.51 -36.70
CA GLY A 72 -6.64 39.02 -37.34
C GLY A 72 -6.67 38.91 -38.87
N TYR A 73 -7.76 39.35 -39.52
CA TYR A 73 -7.93 39.36 -40.99
C TYR A 73 -7.99 40.78 -41.56
N THR A 74 -7.37 41.02 -42.71
CA THR A 74 -7.39 42.30 -43.42
C THR A 74 -8.71 42.48 -44.19
N ARG A 75 -9.08 43.74 -44.46
CA ARG A 75 -10.35 44.04 -45.15
C ARG A 75 -10.41 43.46 -46.57
N SER A 76 -9.27 43.34 -47.26
CA SER A 76 -9.16 42.76 -48.61
C SER A 76 -9.43 41.26 -48.64
N GLU A 77 -8.88 40.51 -47.69
CA GLU A 77 -9.06 39.05 -47.58
C GLU A 77 -10.52 38.68 -47.31
N LEU A 78 -11.21 39.52 -46.57
CA LEU A 78 -12.61 39.31 -46.20
C LEU A 78 -13.56 39.64 -47.36
N THR A 79 -13.25 40.65 -48.17
CA THR A 79 -14.02 40.95 -49.38
C THR A 79 -13.80 39.95 -50.51
N ALA A 80 -12.67 39.23 -50.50
CA ALA A 80 -12.34 38.23 -51.52
C ALA A 80 -13.30 37.03 -51.47
N CYS A 81 -13.84 36.67 -50.30
CA CYS A 81 -14.73 35.52 -50.14
C CYS A 81 -16.13 35.67 -50.77
N GLY A 82 -16.56 36.89 -51.12
CA GLY A 82 -17.90 37.14 -51.65
C GLY A 82 -19.03 36.74 -50.68
N PRO A 83 -20.29 36.67 -51.14
CA PRO A 83 -21.40 36.19 -50.31
C PRO A 83 -21.25 34.69 -50.01
N LEU A 84 -21.28 34.33 -48.72
CA LEU A 84 -21.15 32.94 -48.28
C LEU A 84 -22.55 32.31 -48.20
N LEU A 85 -22.79 31.28 -48.99
CA LEU A 85 -24.06 30.57 -49.03
C LEU A 85 -23.94 29.23 -48.30
N PRO A 86 -24.92 28.82 -47.46
CA PRO A 86 -24.89 27.51 -46.80
C PRO A 86 -24.81 26.33 -47.78
N GLY A 87 -25.29 26.49 -49.02
CA GLY A 87 -25.18 25.47 -50.07
C GLY A 87 -23.81 25.35 -50.73
N ASP A 88 -22.93 26.35 -50.58
CA ASP A 88 -21.60 26.37 -51.20
C ASP A 88 -20.58 25.67 -50.29
N ARG A 89 -20.25 24.41 -50.56
CA ARG A 89 -19.32 23.61 -49.73
C ARG A 89 -17.84 23.81 -50.08
N SER A 90 -17.49 24.83 -50.86
CA SER A 90 -16.13 25.07 -51.34
C SER A 90 -15.20 25.78 -50.33
N LEU A 91 -15.75 26.27 -49.21
CA LEU A 91 -15.00 26.91 -48.13
C LEU A 91 -15.21 26.17 -46.79
N PRO A 92 -14.23 26.18 -45.88
CA PRO A 92 -14.34 25.51 -44.58
C PRO A 92 -15.53 25.97 -43.73
N LEU A 93 -15.79 27.29 -43.68
CA LEU A 93 -16.90 27.89 -42.92
C LEU A 93 -18.26 27.44 -43.41
N THR A 94 -18.47 27.46 -44.73
CA THR A 94 -19.75 27.08 -45.33
C THR A 94 -19.94 25.56 -45.33
N TRP A 95 -18.86 24.77 -45.41
CA TRP A 95 -18.93 23.33 -45.21
C TRP A 95 -19.39 22.99 -43.79
N ALA A 96 -18.75 23.56 -42.76
CA ALA A 96 -19.11 23.32 -41.36
C ALA A 96 -20.54 23.80 -41.04
N ALA A 97 -20.98 24.90 -41.65
CA ALA A 97 -22.36 25.37 -41.55
C ALA A 97 -23.36 24.38 -42.15
N ALA A 98 -23.03 23.76 -43.29
CA ALA A 98 -23.92 22.87 -44.04
C ALA A 98 -23.99 21.45 -43.48
N THR A 99 -22.87 20.91 -42.98
CA THR A 99 -22.78 19.55 -42.45
C THR A 99 -22.97 19.51 -40.94
N GLY A 100 -22.68 20.63 -40.26
CA GLY A 100 -22.55 20.68 -38.82
C GLY A 100 -21.39 19.82 -38.29
N GLU A 101 -20.45 19.43 -39.13
CA GLU A 101 -19.25 18.72 -38.68
C GLU A 101 -18.08 19.70 -38.52
N PRO A 102 -17.16 19.47 -37.56
CA PRO A 102 -15.96 20.28 -37.42
C PRO A 102 -14.96 19.99 -38.56
N VAL A 103 -14.23 21.02 -38.98
CA VAL A 103 -13.15 20.94 -39.96
C VAL A 103 -11.83 21.26 -39.26
N TRP A 104 -10.87 20.36 -39.43
CA TRP A 104 -9.50 20.50 -38.94
C TRP A 104 -8.58 20.51 -40.16
N LEU A 105 -7.82 21.59 -40.35
CA LEU A 105 -6.83 21.73 -41.42
C LEU A 105 -5.48 21.99 -40.78
N VAL A 106 -4.60 20.99 -40.79
CA VAL A 106 -3.35 21.03 -40.01
C VAL A 106 -2.28 21.92 -40.63
N SER A 107 -2.41 22.23 -41.93
CA SER A 107 -1.45 23.05 -42.69
C SER A 107 -2.10 23.65 -43.94
N GLN A 108 -1.36 24.54 -44.62
CA GLN A 108 -1.80 25.13 -45.88
C GLN A 108 -1.90 24.09 -47.01
N ALA A 109 -1.05 23.05 -46.99
CA ALA A 109 -1.12 21.97 -47.97
C ALA A 109 -2.42 21.15 -47.81
N ASP A 110 -2.82 20.90 -46.56
CA ASP A 110 -4.08 20.23 -46.23
C ASP A 110 -5.30 21.09 -46.63
N ALA A 111 -5.22 22.41 -46.37
CA ALA A 111 -6.21 23.36 -46.84
C ALA A 111 -6.30 23.43 -48.38
N ALA A 112 -5.17 23.43 -49.08
CA ALA A 112 -5.12 23.44 -50.55
C ALA A 112 -5.71 22.17 -51.17
N GLN A 113 -5.53 21.02 -50.51
CA GLN A 113 -6.07 19.75 -50.97
C GLN A 113 -7.58 19.66 -50.80
N ARG A 114 -8.11 20.10 -49.64
CA ARG A 114 -9.52 19.91 -49.28
C ARG A 114 -10.41 21.11 -49.64
N PHE A 115 -9.87 22.32 -49.60
CA PHE A 115 -10.58 23.57 -49.89
C PHE A 115 -9.70 24.55 -50.71
N PRO A 116 -9.32 24.23 -51.97
CA PRO A 116 -8.38 25.04 -52.76
C PRO A 116 -8.72 26.54 -52.82
N ARG A 117 -10.01 26.85 -52.86
CA ARG A 117 -10.55 28.21 -52.94
C ARG A 117 -10.16 29.09 -51.75
N ILE A 118 -9.96 28.56 -50.54
CA ILE A 118 -9.54 29.39 -49.39
C ILE A 118 -8.10 29.89 -49.56
N VAL A 119 -7.24 29.09 -50.21
CA VAL A 119 -5.83 29.42 -50.47
C VAL A 119 -5.70 30.46 -51.57
N GLU A 120 -6.58 30.41 -52.58
CA GLU A 120 -6.65 31.40 -53.66
C GLU A 120 -7.16 32.77 -53.17
N LEU A 121 -8.14 32.77 -52.26
CA LEU A 121 -8.80 33.99 -51.79
C LEU A 121 -8.05 34.70 -50.66
N VAL A 122 -7.32 33.94 -49.84
CA VAL A 122 -6.58 34.44 -48.68
C VAL A 122 -5.15 33.86 -48.69
N PRO A 123 -4.30 34.27 -49.66
CA PRO A 123 -2.94 33.74 -49.78
C PRO A 123 -2.06 34.26 -48.64
N ARG A 124 -1.62 33.37 -47.74
CA ARG A 124 -0.70 33.64 -46.63
C ARG A 124 0.35 32.53 -46.50
N ASP A 125 1.47 32.80 -45.83
CA ASP A 125 2.48 31.79 -45.51
C ASP A 125 1.97 30.83 -44.41
N GLU A 126 2.27 29.53 -44.57
CA GLU A 126 1.91 28.34 -43.76
C GLU A 126 0.86 28.54 -42.64
N ARG A 127 -0.41 28.14 -42.84
CA ARG A 127 -1.46 28.24 -41.80
C ARG A 127 -2.20 26.94 -41.52
N ALA A 128 -2.63 26.77 -40.27
CA ALA A 128 -3.63 25.79 -39.85
C ALA A 128 -4.98 26.45 -39.53
N TYR A 129 -6.09 25.71 -39.67
CA TYR A 129 -7.45 26.17 -39.40
C TYR A 129 -8.24 25.16 -38.59
N ALA A 130 -9.00 25.63 -37.61
CA ALA A 130 -10.10 24.89 -37.00
C ALA A 130 -11.40 25.64 -37.26
N VAL A 131 -12.40 24.94 -37.82
CA VAL A 131 -13.71 25.52 -38.09
C VAL A 131 -14.78 24.65 -37.48
N LEU A 132 -15.56 25.23 -36.57
CA LEU A 132 -16.42 24.50 -35.65
C LEU A 132 -17.84 25.03 -35.77
N PRO A 133 -18.83 24.14 -35.86
CA PRO A 133 -20.24 24.52 -35.90
C PRO A 133 -20.71 24.91 -34.50
N LEU A 134 -21.39 26.04 -34.41
CA LEU A 134 -21.98 26.55 -33.18
C LEU A 134 -23.39 25.99 -33.06
N ARG A 135 -23.52 24.88 -32.32
CA ARG A 135 -24.75 24.09 -32.24
C ARG A 135 -25.52 24.38 -30.94
N ALA A 136 -26.83 24.56 -31.06
CA ALA A 136 -27.72 24.57 -29.90
C ALA A 136 -29.03 23.86 -30.24
N ALA A 137 -29.52 23.03 -29.31
CA ALA A 137 -30.76 22.24 -29.49
C ALA A 137 -30.82 21.45 -30.82
N GLY A 138 -29.67 20.95 -31.29
CA GLY A 138 -29.57 20.17 -32.53
C GLY A 138 -29.48 20.98 -33.83
N ALA A 139 -29.63 22.32 -33.78
CA ALA A 139 -29.50 23.20 -34.93
C ALA A 139 -28.14 23.92 -34.97
N VAL A 140 -27.60 24.15 -36.17
CA VAL A 140 -26.39 24.98 -36.38
C VAL A 140 -26.82 26.45 -36.43
N LEU A 141 -26.50 27.21 -35.38
CA LEU A 141 -26.84 28.63 -35.28
C LEU A 141 -25.80 29.54 -35.94
N GLY A 142 -24.57 29.04 -36.04
CA GLY A 142 -23.41 29.79 -36.50
C GLY A 142 -22.22 28.87 -36.72
N VAL A 143 -21.10 29.45 -37.11
CA VAL A 143 -19.79 28.79 -37.22
C VAL A 143 -18.72 29.69 -36.64
N ILE A 144 -17.75 29.10 -35.94
CA ILE A 144 -16.53 29.77 -35.51
C ILE A 144 -15.34 29.21 -36.28
N GLY A 145 -14.53 30.07 -36.88
CA GLY A 145 -13.27 29.72 -37.50
C GLY A 145 -12.11 30.34 -36.72
N VAL A 146 -11.07 29.57 -36.45
CA VAL A 146 -9.84 30.01 -35.79
C VAL A 146 -8.64 29.57 -36.63
N SER A 147 -7.60 30.41 -36.70
CA SER A 147 -6.41 30.17 -37.53
C SER A 147 -5.11 30.47 -36.82
N TRP A 148 -4.05 29.73 -37.17
CA TRP A 148 -2.69 29.88 -36.65
C TRP A 148 -1.70 30.21 -37.78
N VAL A 149 -0.57 30.87 -37.44
CA VAL A 149 0.51 31.23 -38.39
C VAL A 149 1.48 30.08 -38.66
N GLU A 150 1.35 28.97 -37.94
CA GLU A 150 2.19 27.79 -38.10
C GLU A 150 1.30 26.54 -38.24
N PRO A 151 1.83 25.42 -38.78
CA PRO A 151 1.13 24.15 -38.78
C PRO A 151 0.72 23.72 -37.36
N HIS A 152 -0.49 23.17 -37.22
CA HIS A 152 -1.05 22.82 -35.93
C HIS A 152 -1.67 21.42 -35.98
N ALA A 153 -1.15 20.49 -35.16
CA ALA A 153 -1.45 19.07 -35.28
C ALA A 153 -2.83 18.65 -34.73
N PHE A 154 -3.50 19.53 -33.95
CA PHE A 154 -4.78 19.29 -33.28
C PHE A 154 -4.82 17.93 -32.56
N SER A 155 -4.18 17.85 -31.39
CA SER A 155 -4.25 16.68 -30.50
C SER A 155 -5.69 16.37 -30.07
N ALA A 156 -5.93 15.21 -29.45
CA ALA A 156 -7.25 14.88 -28.91
C ALA A 156 -7.71 15.91 -27.87
N SER A 157 -6.81 16.37 -27.01
CA SER A 157 -7.05 17.41 -26.01
C SER A 157 -7.36 18.76 -26.66
N ASP A 158 -6.60 19.17 -27.68
CA ASP A 158 -6.85 20.44 -28.39
C ASP A 158 -8.23 20.45 -29.07
N ARG A 159 -8.63 19.33 -29.66
CA ARG A 159 -9.95 19.20 -30.30
C ARG A 159 -11.07 19.26 -29.28
N GLU A 160 -10.91 18.59 -28.14
CA GLU A 160 -11.88 18.61 -27.05
C GLU A 160 -12.06 20.03 -26.49
N LEU A 161 -10.96 20.75 -26.28
CA LEU A 161 -10.99 22.15 -25.86
C LEU A 161 -11.69 23.04 -26.87
N LEU A 162 -11.35 22.91 -28.15
CA LEU A 162 -11.93 23.71 -29.23
C LEU A 162 -13.43 23.44 -29.39
N LEU A 163 -13.87 22.19 -29.28
CA LEU A 163 -15.29 21.83 -29.29
C LEU A 163 -16.03 22.38 -28.06
N GLY A 164 -15.44 22.28 -26.87
CA GLY A 164 -16.03 22.88 -25.66
C GLY A 164 -16.18 24.40 -25.78
N LEU A 165 -15.19 25.08 -26.35
CA LEU A 165 -15.29 26.52 -26.66
C LEU A 165 -16.41 26.82 -27.65
N ALA A 166 -16.58 26.00 -28.69
CA ALA A 166 -17.64 26.16 -29.68
C ALA A 166 -19.04 26.00 -29.05
N ASP A 167 -19.23 25.04 -28.14
CA ASP A 167 -20.49 24.83 -27.44
C ASP A 167 -20.84 26.03 -26.53
N ILE A 168 -19.85 26.55 -25.80
CA ILE A 168 -20.03 27.76 -24.98
C ILE A 168 -20.37 28.97 -25.87
N CYS A 169 -19.65 29.16 -26.98
CA CYS A 169 -19.92 30.23 -27.93
C CYS A 169 -21.33 30.13 -28.53
N ALA A 170 -21.78 28.92 -28.85
CA ALA A 170 -23.11 28.66 -29.39
C ALA A 170 -24.21 29.06 -28.40
N LEU A 171 -24.05 28.70 -27.12
CA LEU A 171 -24.97 29.06 -26.05
C LEU A 171 -25.08 30.58 -25.88
N HIS A 172 -23.95 31.28 -25.88
CA HIS A 172 -23.93 32.74 -25.74
C HIS A 172 -24.50 33.46 -26.96
N LEU A 173 -24.23 32.99 -28.18
CA LEU A 173 -24.83 33.53 -29.40
C LEU A 173 -26.34 33.27 -29.46
N GLN A 174 -26.80 32.12 -29.00
CA GLN A 174 -28.24 31.82 -28.88
C GLN A 174 -28.91 32.81 -27.94
N HIS A 175 -28.29 33.10 -26.79
CA HIS A 175 -28.78 34.08 -25.83
C HIS A 175 -28.76 35.52 -26.41
N TRP A 176 -27.68 35.90 -27.09
CA TRP A 176 -27.56 37.20 -27.76
C TRP A 176 -28.60 37.41 -28.88
N ARG A 177 -28.82 36.40 -29.73
CA ARG A 177 -29.83 36.44 -30.81
C ARG A 177 -31.24 36.59 -30.25
N ARG A 178 -31.57 35.84 -29.19
CA ARG A 178 -32.85 35.98 -28.46
C ARG A 178 -33.03 37.36 -27.84
N LEU A 179 -31.97 37.98 -27.32
CA LEU A 179 -32.02 39.35 -26.79
C LEU A 179 -32.19 40.40 -27.89
N GLY A 180 -31.62 40.16 -29.07
CA GLY A 180 -31.81 40.98 -30.28
C GLY A 180 -33.25 40.91 -30.81
N ASP A 181 -33.76 39.69 -30.99
CA ASP A 181 -35.14 39.45 -31.45
C ASP A 181 -36.16 40.00 -30.43
N ALA A 182 -35.89 39.85 -29.13
CA ALA A 182 -36.69 40.44 -28.07
C ALA A 182 -36.57 41.97 -28.00
N ARG A 183 -35.50 42.61 -28.50
CA ARG A 183 -35.38 44.08 -28.61
C ARG A 183 -36.22 44.62 -29.77
N THR A 184 -36.37 43.87 -30.85
CA THR A 184 -37.31 44.20 -31.95
C THR A 184 -38.78 44.01 -31.58
N ASP A 185 -39.10 43.10 -30.63
CA ASP A 185 -40.46 42.95 -30.08
C ASP A 185 -40.75 43.82 -28.83
N LYS A 186 -39.74 44.50 -28.26
CA LYS A 186 -39.83 45.27 -27.00
C LYS A 186 -40.28 46.72 -27.15
N ASP A 187 -41.15 47.04 -28.11
CA ASP A 187 -42.03 48.20 -27.96
C ASP A 187 -43.23 47.91 -27.04
N THR A 188 -43.37 46.68 -26.51
CA THR A 188 -44.34 46.37 -25.46
C THR A 188 -43.79 45.41 -24.39
N SER A 189 -43.80 45.88 -23.14
CA SER A 189 -43.61 45.13 -21.87
C SER A 189 -42.19 44.88 -21.31
N SER A 190 -41.81 45.81 -20.43
CA SER A 190 -41.00 45.70 -19.20
C SER A 190 -40.18 44.44 -18.89
N GLY A 191 -38.84 44.57 -18.96
CA GLY A 191 -38.02 44.71 -17.75
C GLY A 191 -37.73 43.50 -16.85
N ARG A 192 -37.29 42.35 -17.37
CA ARG A 192 -36.47 41.35 -16.63
C ARG A 192 -35.62 40.52 -17.60
N SER A 193 -34.42 40.96 -17.97
CA SER A 193 -33.49 40.14 -18.76
C SER A 193 -32.07 40.67 -18.64
N SER A 194 -31.36 40.32 -17.56
CA SER A 194 -29.89 40.52 -17.41
C SER A 194 -29.32 40.00 -16.07
N SER A 195 -29.36 38.70 -15.75
CA SER A 195 -28.74 38.25 -14.47
C SER A 195 -28.01 36.91 -14.43
N LEU A 196 -28.21 35.95 -15.35
CA LEU A 196 -27.64 34.61 -15.18
C LEU A 196 -26.10 34.56 -15.30
N GLY A 197 -25.50 35.28 -16.26
CA GLY A 197 -24.05 35.25 -16.50
C GLY A 197 -23.20 35.80 -15.34
N VAL A 198 -23.67 36.86 -14.69
CA VAL A 198 -23.02 37.45 -13.50
C VAL A 198 -23.26 36.60 -12.25
N ALA A 199 -24.40 35.89 -12.17
CA ALA A 199 -24.77 35.06 -11.02
C ALA A 199 -24.05 33.69 -10.99
N LEU A 200 -23.58 33.19 -12.14
CA LEU A 200 -22.86 31.90 -12.23
C LEU A 200 -21.36 31.99 -11.88
N ALA A 201 -20.75 33.18 -11.93
CA ALA A 201 -19.30 33.33 -11.73
C ALA A 201 -18.80 32.85 -10.34
N PRO A 202 -19.46 33.19 -9.21
CA PRO A 202 -19.05 32.70 -7.89
C PRO A 202 -19.16 31.18 -7.78
N LEU A 203 -20.20 30.61 -8.39
CA LEU A 203 -20.45 29.19 -8.37
C LEU A 203 -19.44 28.42 -9.22
N VAL A 204 -19.14 28.87 -10.44
CA VAL A 204 -18.07 28.26 -11.25
C VAL A 204 -16.74 28.31 -10.50
N GLN A 205 -16.41 29.42 -9.84
CA GLN A 205 -15.22 29.54 -9.01
C GLN A 205 -15.22 28.53 -7.84
N ALA A 206 -16.34 28.40 -7.13
CA ALA A 206 -16.47 27.44 -6.03
C ALA A 206 -16.41 25.98 -6.51
N LEU A 207 -17.05 25.66 -7.64
CA LEU A 207 -16.99 24.35 -8.27
C LEU A 207 -15.56 24.01 -8.66
N THR A 208 -14.75 24.96 -9.15
CA THR A 208 -13.34 24.71 -9.52
C THR A 208 -12.38 24.54 -8.35
N GLY A 209 -12.64 25.17 -7.21
CA GLY A 209 -11.81 25.04 -6.01
C GLY A 209 -12.22 23.88 -5.09
N SER A 210 -13.20 23.07 -5.50
CA SER A 210 -13.69 21.93 -4.71
C SER A 210 -12.93 20.67 -5.09
N ASP A 211 -12.17 20.15 -4.12
CA ASP A 211 -11.29 19.00 -4.28
C ASP A 211 -11.92 17.68 -3.80
N THR A 212 -13.10 17.75 -3.18
CA THR A 212 -13.86 16.59 -2.68
C THR A 212 -15.33 16.68 -3.11
N ILE A 213 -16.03 15.54 -3.09
CA ILE A 213 -17.46 15.48 -3.38
C ILE A 213 -18.24 16.30 -2.34
N GLU A 214 -17.83 16.27 -1.07
CA GLU A 214 -18.42 17.04 0.02
C GLU A 214 -18.25 18.55 -0.17
N ASP A 215 -17.06 19.01 -0.57
CA ASP A 215 -16.79 20.43 -0.84
C ASP A 215 -17.63 20.93 -2.00
N LEU A 216 -17.69 20.12 -3.07
CA LEU A 216 -18.47 20.40 -4.25
C LEU A 216 -19.97 20.48 -3.90
N ALA A 217 -20.45 19.49 -3.17
CA ALA A 217 -21.85 19.39 -2.80
C ALA A 217 -22.29 20.53 -1.87
N ARG A 218 -21.41 20.94 -0.96
CA ARG A 218 -21.59 22.12 -0.11
C ARG A 218 -21.62 23.41 -0.93
N ALA A 219 -20.69 23.59 -1.87
CA ALA A 219 -20.68 24.76 -2.76
C ALA A 219 -21.99 24.87 -3.55
N ILE A 220 -22.49 23.75 -4.09
CA ILE A 220 -23.77 23.70 -4.82
C ILE A 220 -24.95 23.99 -3.90
N ALA A 221 -24.96 23.44 -2.69
CA ALA A 221 -26.03 23.67 -1.74
C ALA A 221 -26.06 25.11 -1.19
N GLU A 222 -24.91 25.77 -1.09
CA GLU A 222 -24.81 27.14 -0.57
C GLU A 222 -25.02 28.21 -1.64
N GLN A 223 -24.50 27.98 -2.85
CA GLN A 223 -24.42 29.00 -3.90
C GLN A 223 -25.29 28.68 -5.13
N GLY A 224 -25.68 27.40 -5.31
CA GLY A 224 -26.47 26.96 -6.47
C GLY A 224 -27.84 27.62 -6.52
N ALA A 225 -28.51 27.77 -5.38
CA ALA A 225 -29.82 28.41 -5.30
C ALA A 225 -29.77 29.87 -5.81
N ALA A 226 -28.79 30.65 -5.35
CA ALA A 226 -28.63 32.05 -5.73
C ALA A 226 -28.34 32.24 -7.22
N ALA A 227 -27.60 31.31 -7.84
CA ALA A 227 -27.23 31.38 -9.25
C ALA A 227 -28.44 31.27 -10.21
N VAL A 228 -29.48 30.54 -9.82
CA VAL A 228 -30.69 30.31 -10.62
C VAL A 228 -31.94 31.01 -10.07
N GLY A 229 -31.76 31.89 -9.07
CA GLY A 229 -32.87 32.59 -8.42
C GLY A 229 -33.83 31.66 -7.66
N ALA A 230 -33.33 30.51 -7.19
CA ALA A 230 -34.03 29.60 -6.30
C ALA A 230 -33.81 30.00 -4.83
N ALA A 231 -34.75 29.62 -3.96
CA ALA A 231 -34.62 29.78 -2.51
C ALA A 231 -33.79 28.64 -1.89
N PHE A 232 -33.72 27.50 -2.57
CA PHE A 232 -33.10 26.28 -2.08
C PHE A 232 -32.41 25.47 -3.19
N SER A 233 -31.28 24.84 -2.87
CA SER A 233 -30.60 23.87 -3.72
C SER A 233 -30.04 22.71 -2.91
N ASN A 234 -30.02 21.52 -3.52
CA ASN A 234 -29.38 20.32 -2.99
C ASN A 234 -28.82 19.46 -4.11
N ILE A 235 -27.95 18.51 -3.77
CA ILE A 235 -27.43 17.52 -4.70
C ILE A 235 -27.51 16.14 -4.06
N ALA A 236 -28.02 15.17 -4.81
CA ALA A 236 -27.98 13.76 -4.46
C ALA A 236 -26.90 13.08 -5.30
N VAL A 237 -25.96 12.38 -4.67
CA VAL A 237 -24.89 11.65 -5.36
C VAL A 237 -25.19 10.16 -5.26
N VAL A 238 -25.20 9.45 -6.38
CA VAL A 238 -25.51 8.02 -6.41
C VAL A 238 -24.39 7.22 -5.75
N GLU A 239 -24.76 6.41 -4.77
CA GLU A 239 -23.92 5.42 -4.10
C GLU A 239 -24.44 4.03 -4.47
N ARG A 240 -23.68 3.33 -5.31
CA ARG A 240 -24.00 1.96 -5.71
C ARG A 240 -23.56 0.97 -4.64
N GLY A 241 -24.53 0.37 -3.95
CA GLY A 241 -24.32 -0.50 -2.80
C GLY A 241 -25.03 -1.86 -2.89
N PRO A 242 -24.63 -2.84 -2.07
CA PRO A 242 -25.13 -4.22 -2.13
C PRO A 242 -26.59 -4.41 -1.68
N ALA A 243 -27.21 -3.40 -1.06
CA ALA A 243 -28.63 -3.39 -0.65
C ALA A 243 -29.55 -2.68 -1.67
N GLY A 244 -29.01 -2.27 -2.82
CA GLY A 244 -29.68 -1.46 -3.84
C GLY A 244 -28.96 -0.13 -4.06
N ASP A 245 -29.16 0.47 -5.25
CA ASP A 245 -28.64 1.80 -5.51
C ASP A 245 -29.38 2.82 -4.65
N THR A 246 -28.60 3.60 -3.89
CA THR A 246 -29.11 4.73 -3.10
C THR A 246 -28.39 5.99 -3.52
N ALA A 247 -28.88 7.15 -3.09
CA ALA A 247 -28.19 8.40 -3.29
C ALA A 247 -28.06 9.15 -1.99
N ARG A 248 -26.86 9.61 -1.68
CA ARG A 248 -26.60 10.43 -0.52
C ARG A 248 -26.95 11.89 -0.83
N LEU A 249 -27.81 12.47 0.00
CA LEU A 249 -28.26 13.85 -0.18
C LEU A 249 -27.36 14.82 0.57
N TYR A 250 -26.95 15.86 -0.12
CA TYR A 250 -26.23 17.00 0.42
C TYR A 250 -27.06 18.25 0.24
N HIS A 251 -27.22 19.01 1.31
CA HIS A 251 -28.06 20.20 1.32
C HIS A 251 -27.44 21.28 2.23
N ARG A 252 -28.00 22.48 2.19
CA ARG A 252 -27.54 23.61 3.00
C ARG A 252 -27.82 23.37 4.48
N SER A 253 -26.97 23.87 5.37
CA SER A 253 -27.09 23.75 6.84
C SER A 253 -28.37 24.37 7.45
N THR A 254 -29.13 25.14 6.68
CA THR A 254 -30.36 25.83 7.10
C THR A 254 -31.63 25.00 7.00
N LEU A 255 -31.54 23.73 6.58
CA LEU A 255 -32.69 22.83 6.50
C LEU A 255 -33.19 22.46 7.91
N VAL A 256 -34.49 22.25 8.06
CA VAL A 256 -35.07 21.80 9.34
C VAL A 256 -34.41 20.46 9.74
N PRO A 257 -33.79 20.35 10.93
CA PRO A 257 -32.96 19.18 11.29
C PRO A 257 -33.67 17.83 11.15
N GLN A 258 -34.97 17.79 11.45
CA GLN A 258 -35.79 16.58 11.31
C GLN A 258 -36.00 16.15 9.85
N VAL A 259 -36.06 17.12 8.93
CA VAL A 259 -36.19 16.86 7.49
C VAL A 259 -34.83 16.45 6.92
N ALA A 260 -33.75 17.12 7.33
CA ALA A 260 -32.38 16.76 6.97
C ALA A 260 -32.04 15.30 7.34
N GLN A 261 -32.40 14.87 8.55
CA GLN A 261 -32.16 13.51 9.02
C GLN A 261 -32.97 12.45 8.25
N ARG A 262 -34.19 12.79 7.81
CA ARG A 262 -35.08 11.86 7.08
C ARG A 262 -34.60 11.58 5.66
N TYR A 263 -33.97 12.55 5.00
CA TYR A 263 -33.57 12.45 3.59
C TYR A 263 -32.05 12.35 3.40
N GLN A 264 -31.30 11.91 4.42
CA GLN A 264 -29.85 11.75 4.32
C GLN A 264 -29.44 10.75 3.21
N THR A 265 -30.26 9.71 3.03
CA THR A 265 -30.14 8.73 1.95
C THR A 265 -31.49 8.62 1.24
N ILE A 266 -31.48 8.67 -0.09
CA ILE A 266 -32.65 8.60 -0.96
C ILE A 266 -32.57 7.33 -1.80
N LEU A 267 -33.70 6.66 -2.01
CA LEU A 267 -33.78 5.52 -2.92
C LEU A 267 -33.86 6.00 -4.38
N LEU A 268 -33.25 5.25 -5.32
CA LEU A 268 -33.39 5.50 -6.75
C LEU A 268 -34.74 5.00 -7.27
N ASP A 269 -35.83 5.55 -6.75
CA ASP A 269 -37.20 5.21 -7.09
C ASP A 269 -38.09 6.46 -7.22
N CYS A 270 -39.37 6.28 -7.53
CA CYS A 270 -40.31 7.39 -7.65
C CYS A 270 -40.87 7.89 -6.30
N SER A 271 -40.22 7.60 -5.15
CA SER A 271 -40.68 8.08 -3.83
C SER A 271 -40.40 9.56 -3.62
N THR A 272 -39.38 10.11 -4.27
CA THR A 272 -39.01 11.53 -4.21
C THR A 272 -38.78 12.09 -5.62
N PRO A 273 -38.90 13.42 -5.84
CA PRO A 273 -38.57 14.06 -7.12
C PRO A 273 -37.14 13.77 -7.60
N LEU A 274 -36.17 13.75 -6.67
CA LEU A 274 -34.77 13.42 -6.96
C LEU A 274 -34.61 11.95 -7.36
N GLY A 275 -35.18 11.03 -6.59
CA GLY A 275 -35.19 9.59 -6.92
C GLY A 275 -35.82 9.33 -8.28
N ALA A 276 -36.94 9.99 -8.59
CA ALA A 276 -37.65 9.85 -9.86
C ALA A 276 -36.83 10.36 -11.05
N ALA A 277 -36.10 11.48 -10.86
CA ALA A 277 -35.18 11.98 -11.87
C ALA A 277 -34.06 10.94 -12.14
N MET A 278 -33.50 10.35 -11.08
CA MET A 278 -32.43 9.34 -11.19
C MET A 278 -32.90 7.99 -11.73
N SER A 279 -34.15 7.59 -11.48
CA SER A 279 -34.70 6.27 -11.85
C SER A 279 -35.18 6.17 -13.31
N GLY A 280 -34.97 7.21 -14.14
CA GLY A 280 -35.27 7.18 -15.58
C GLY A 280 -36.23 8.25 -16.11
N ARG A 281 -36.71 9.20 -15.29
CA ARG A 281 -37.48 10.36 -15.81
C ARG A 281 -36.60 11.47 -16.38
N GLY A 282 -35.33 11.53 -15.99
CA GLY A 282 -34.36 12.54 -16.42
C GLY A 282 -34.61 13.92 -15.82
N GLU A 283 -35.86 14.39 -15.79
CA GLU A 283 -36.25 15.71 -15.28
C GLU A 283 -37.64 15.65 -14.64
N VAL A 284 -37.82 16.36 -13.52
CA VAL A 284 -39.10 16.50 -12.81
C VAL A 284 -39.33 17.98 -12.51
N TRP A 285 -40.43 18.53 -13.04
CA TRP A 285 -40.79 19.94 -12.94
C TRP A 285 -42.12 20.08 -12.18
N LEU A 286 -42.13 20.72 -11.00
CA LEU A 286 -43.31 20.89 -10.15
C LEU A 286 -43.49 22.36 -9.80
N GLY A 287 -44.43 23.03 -10.47
CA GLY A 287 -44.60 24.49 -10.42
C GLY A 287 -45.38 25.02 -9.21
N ASP A 288 -46.09 24.15 -8.50
CA ASP A 288 -46.91 24.49 -7.35
C ASP A 288 -47.06 23.33 -6.34
N LEU A 289 -47.50 23.64 -5.12
CA LEU A 289 -47.75 22.64 -4.07
C LEU A 289 -48.81 21.58 -4.43
N PRO A 290 -49.93 21.91 -5.11
CA PRO A 290 -50.85 20.90 -5.62
C PRO A 290 -50.19 19.85 -6.53
N GLN A 291 -49.29 20.24 -7.43
CA GLN A 291 -48.53 19.32 -8.27
C GLN A 291 -47.58 18.44 -7.44
N VAL A 292 -46.92 19.00 -6.43
CA VAL A 292 -46.11 18.24 -5.47
C VAL A 292 -46.97 17.20 -4.75
N GLY A 293 -48.11 17.59 -4.20
CA GLY A 293 -49.02 16.67 -3.51
C GLY A 293 -49.62 15.58 -4.40
N ALA A 294 -49.85 15.88 -5.68
CA ALA A 294 -50.40 14.92 -6.63
C ALA A 294 -49.40 13.83 -7.05
N GLN A 295 -48.11 14.20 -7.23
CA GLN A 295 -47.07 13.27 -7.68
C GLN A 295 -46.25 12.66 -6.54
N PHE A 296 -46.06 13.41 -5.45
CA PHE A 296 -45.22 13.04 -4.29
C PHE A 296 -45.93 13.41 -2.97
N PRO A 297 -47.05 12.75 -2.62
CA PRO A 297 -47.90 13.13 -1.49
C PRO A 297 -47.17 13.09 -0.13
N LEU A 298 -46.19 12.21 0.02
CA LEU A 298 -45.39 12.10 1.25
C LEU A 298 -44.45 13.30 1.45
N LEU A 299 -44.10 14.02 0.38
CA LEU A 299 -43.16 15.14 0.42
C LEU A 299 -43.86 16.48 0.74
N LEU A 300 -45.17 16.60 0.46
CA LEU A 300 -45.92 17.86 0.54
C LEU A 300 -45.76 18.59 1.88
N ALA A 301 -45.88 17.85 2.99
CA ALA A 301 -45.76 18.41 4.33
C ALA A 301 -44.35 18.96 4.60
N ASP A 302 -43.31 18.23 4.17
CA ASP A 302 -41.92 18.64 4.35
C ASP A 302 -41.56 19.80 3.41
N THR A 303 -42.04 19.79 2.16
CA THR A 303 -41.86 20.90 1.20
C THR A 303 -42.49 22.20 1.72
N SER A 304 -43.71 22.12 2.26
CA SER A 304 -44.37 23.28 2.87
C SER A 304 -43.67 23.74 4.16
N ALA A 305 -43.15 22.82 4.97
CA ALA A 305 -42.45 23.14 6.22
C ALA A 305 -41.12 23.88 5.97
N VAL A 306 -40.45 23.60 4.84
CA VAL A 306 -39.24 24.30 4.38
C VAL A 306 -39.59 25.64 3.70
N GLY A 307 -40.88 25.94 3.50
CA GLY A 307 -41.34 27.19 2.90
C GLY A 307 -41.21 27.22 1.38
N LEU A 308 -41.15 26.05 0.72
CA LEU A 308 -41.08 25.95 -0.73
C LEU A 308 -42.49 25.85 -1.32
N ALA A 309 -42.68 26.46 -2.47
CA ALA A 309 -43.93 26.42 -3.24
C ALA A 309 -43.77 25.73 -4.60
N ALA A 310 -42.56 25.65 -5.15
CA ALA A 310 -42.24 24.97 -6.41
C ALA A 310 -40.87 24.29 -6.35
N THR A 311 -40.67 23.20 -7.09
CA THR A 311 -39.41 22.45 -7.13
C THR A 311 -39.09 21.91 -8.52
N ALA A 312 -37.79 21.84 -8.84
CA ALA A 312 -37.26 21.16 -10.01
C ALA A 312 -36.21 20.12 -9.60
N SER A 313 -36.17 18.98 -10.28
CA SER A 313 -35.16 17.94 -10.07
C SER A 313 -34.64 17.46 -11.41
N LEU A 314 -33.32 17.51 -11.60
CA LEU A 314 -32.66 17.16 -12.85
C LEU A 314 -31.63 16.06 -12.59
N ALA A 315 -31.64 15.02 -13.40
CA ALA A 315 -30.62 13.98 -13.35
C ALA A 315 -29.27 14.55 -13.79
N LEU A 316 -28.23 14.21 -13.05
CA LEU A 316 -26.84 14.47 -13.41
C LEU A 316 -26.35 13.22 -14.14
N THR A 317 -26.03 13.37 -15.42
CA THR A 317 -25.59 12.26 -16.26
C THR A 317 -24.15 12.44 -16.69
N GLY A 318 -23.39 11.34 -16.65
CA GLY A 318 -22.05 11.32 -17.19
C GLY A 318 -22.00 11.27 -18.72
N ARG A 319 -20.79 11.17 -19.28
CA ARG A 319 -20.58 11.23 -20.74
C ARG A 319 -21.14 10.01 -21.48
N ALA A 320 -21.29 8.87 -20.81
CA ALA A 320 -21.88 7.66 -21.39
C ALA A 320 -23.39 7.56 -21.15
N GLY A 321 -24.01 8.60 -20.58
CA GLY A 321 -25.45 8.66 -20.28
C GLY A 321 -25.85 7.98 -18.97
N GLU A 322 -24.88 7.54 -18.17
CA GLU A 322 -25.10 6.97 -16.85
C GLU A 322 -25.51 8.05 -15.84
N VAL A 323 -26.50 7.76 -14.99
CA VAL A 323 -26.89 8.67 -13.91
C VAL A 323 -25.88 8.57 -12.77
N ILE A 324 -25.27 9.70 -12.43
CA ILE A 324 -24.29 9.84 -11.35
C ILE A 324 -24.86 10.58 -10.12
N GLY A 325 -26.02 11.23 -10.29
CA GLY A 325 -26.67 11.99 -9.23
C GLY A 325 -27.94 12.71 -9.71
N ALA A 326 -28.45 13.60 -8.88
CA ALA A 326 -29.49 14.56 -9.25
C ALA A 326 -29.30 15.90 -8.53
N LEU A 327 -29.64 16.98 -9.21
CA LEU A 327 -29.70 18.34 -8.69
C LEU A 327 -31.15 18.69 -8.35
N GLY A 328 -31.40 19.15 -7.13
CA GLY A 328 -32.70 19.67 -6.73
C GLY A 328 -32.67 21.16 -6.47
N LEU A 329 -33.72 21.85 -6.91
CA LEU A 329 -33.91 23.29 -6.80
C LEU A 329 -35.32 23.58 -6.28
N GLY A 330 -35.45 24.57 -5.40
CA GLY A 330 -36.73 24.94 -4.80
C GLY A 330 -36.93 26.45 -4.75
N TRP A 331 -38.16 26.89 -5.04
CA TRP A 331 -38.59 28.29 -4.96
C TRP A 331 -39.65 28.45 -3.86
N ASP A 332 -39.65 29.60 -3.20
CA ASP A 332 -40.59 29.98 -2.13
C ASP A 332 -41.93 30.51 -2.67
N ALA A 333 -42.01 30.79 -3.97
CA ALA A 333 -43.21 31.18 -4.69
C ALA A 333 -43.53 30.19 -5.83
N PRO A 334 -44.82 30.03 -6.18
CA PRO A 334 -45.22 29.26 -7.35
C PRO A 334 -44.51 29.74 -8.62
N GLN A 335 -44.13 28.80 -9.48
CA GLN A 335 -43.31 29.03 -10.66
C GLN A 335 -43.91 28.33 -11.89
N THR A 336 -43.89 29.01 -13.01
CA THR A 336 -44.10 28.39 -14.33
C THR A 336 -42.73 28.09 -14.92
N PHE A 337 -42.52 26.90 -15.48
CA PHE A 337 -41.26 26.49 -16.12
C PHE A 337 -41.37 26.58 -17.67
N PRO A 338 -41.19 27.77 -18.29
CA PRO A 338 -41.10 27.89 -19.74
C PRO A 338 -39.84 27.20 -20.28
N ALA A 339 -39.88 26.79 -21.55
CA ALA A 339 -38.80 26.05 -22.19
C ALA A 339 -37.42 26.71 -22.05
N ALA A 340 -37.35 28.04 -22.16
CA ALA A 340 -36.10 28.79 -21.99
C ALA A 340 -35.49 28.63 -20.58
N GLN A 341 -36.31 28.63 -19.54
CA GLN A 341 -35.82 28.42 -18.17
C GLN A 341 -35.42 26.97 -17.93
N CYS A 342 -36.15 26.00 -18.49
CA CYS A 342 -35.73 24.60 -18.44
C CYS A 342 -34.37 24.39 -19.11
N ASP A 343 -34.11 25.02 -20.27
CA ASP A 343 -32.82 24.96 -20.95
C ASP A 343 -31.69 25.55 -20.10
N GLU A 344 -31.92 26.69 -19.43
CA GLU A 344 -30.93 27.29 -18.52
C GLU A 344 -30.60 26.36 -17.33
N LEU A 345 -31.63 25.75 -16.75
CA LEU A 345 -31.45 24.81 -15.63
C LEU A 345 -30.78 23.50 -16.06
N ARG A 346 -30.97 23.05 -17.31
CA ARG A 346 -30.23 21.92 -17.89
C ARG A 346 -28.74 22.22 -18.05
N VAL A 347 -28.40 23.42 -18.55
CA VAL A 347 -27.00 23.86 -18.62
C VAL A 347 -26.37 23.88 -17.22
N PHE A 348 -27.13 24.39 -16.25
CA PHE A 348 -26.67 24.40 -14.86
C PHE A 348 -26.44 22.99 -14.32
N ALA A 349 -27.39 22.08 -14.52
CA ALA A 349 -27.23 20.67 -14.17
C ALA A 349 -26.03 20.02 -14.87
N LYS A 350 -25.76 20.36 -16.14
CA LYS A 350 -24.59 19.84 -16.87
C LYS A 350 -23.26 20.28 -16.26
N LEU A 351 -23.13 21.56 -15.89
CA LEU A 351 -21.93 22.07 -15.20
C LEU A 351 -21.71 21.37 -13.86
N VAL A 352 -22.79 21.14 -13.12
CA VAL A 352 -22.75 20.40 -11.85
C VAL A 352 -22.34 18.94 -12.08
N ALA A 353 -22.87 18.28 -13.11
CA ALA A 353 -22.51 16.91 -13.47
C ALA A 353 -21.03 16.79 -13.83
N ASP A 354 -20.50 17.71 -14.64
CA ASP A 354 -19.09 17.69 -15.05
C ASP A 354 -18.14 17.94 -13.85
N ALA A 355 -18.53 18.81 -12.93
CA ALA A 355 -17.76 19.04 -11.70
C ALA A 355 -17.79 17.82 -10.76
N LEU A 356 -18.94 17.11 -10.67
CA LEU A 356 -19.09 15.89 -9.87
C LEU A 356 -18.24 14.75 -10.43
N LEU A 357 -18.23 14.56 -11.75
CA LEU A 357 -17.35 13.58 -12.41
C LEU A 357 -15.88 13.84 -12.09
N ARG A 358 -15.43 15.10 -12.15
CA ARG A 358 -14.06 15.47 -11.81
C ARG A 358 -13.74 15.13 -10.36
N ALA A 359 -14.63 15.46 -9.43
CA ALA A 359 -14.43 15.14 -8.00
C ALA A 359 -14.37 13.62 -7.76
N GLN A 360 -15.21 12.84 -8.45
CA GLN A 360 -15.17 11.37 -8.38
C GLN A 360 -13.86 10.79 -8.95
N LEU A 361 -13.35 11.36 -10.05
CA LEU A 361 -12.07 10.95 -10.65
C LEU A 361 -10.90 11.24 -9.71
N LEU A 362 -10.83 12.45 -9.15
CA LEU A 362 -9.79 12.83 -8.19
C LEU A 362 -9.84 11.96 -6.93
N ALA A 363 -11.02 11.62 -6.44
CA ALA A 363 -11.19 10.70 -5.31
C ALA A 363 -10.68 9.29 -5.65
N ALA A 364 -10.97 8.79 -6.86
CA ALA A 364 -10.47 7.50 -7.32
C ALA A 364 -8.95 7.48 -7.48
N GLU A 365 -8.35 8.56 -8.00
CA GLU A 365 -6.91 8.72 -8.13
C GLU A 365 -6.21 8.74 -6.76
N ARG A 366 -6.73 9.53 -5.81
CA ARG A 366 -6.23 9.54 -4.42
C ARG A 366 -6.31 8.17 -3.77
N ALA A 367 -7.45 7.49 -3.88
CA ALA A 367 -7.62 6.14 -3.34
C ALA A 367 -6.67 5.13 -4.00
N ALA A 368 -6.34 5.28 -5.28
CA ALA A 368 -5.33 4.45 -5.94
C ALA A 368 -3.91 4.74 -5.44
N LEU A 369 -3.58 6.01 -5.22
CA LEU A 369 -2.29 6.45 -4.71
C LEU A 369 -2.07 5.97 -3.27
N GLU A 370 -3.07 6.12 -2.40
CA GLU A 370 -3.07 5.60 -1.02
C GLU A 370 -2.98 4.07 -0.97
N ARG A 371 -3.63 3.35 -1.89
CA ARG A 371 -3.46 1.89 -2.04
C ARG A 371 -2.03 1.53 -2.44
N SER A 372 -1.44 2.26 -3.39
CA SER A 372 -0.06 2.05 -3.85
C SER A 372 0.95 2.29 -2.73
N GLU A 373 0.80 3.39 -1.97
CA GLU A 373 1.67 3.70 -0.84
C GLU A 373 1.58 2.63 0.27
N ARG A 374 0.37 2.17 0.62
CA ARG A 374 0.19 1.09 1.58
C ARG A 374 0.80 -0.23 1.13
N LEU A 375 0.66 -0.58 -0.16
CA LEU A 375 1.34 -1.73 -0.72
C LEU A 375 2.87 -1.59 -0.63
N HIS A 376 3.41 -0.44 -1.03
CA HIS A 376 4.86 -0.20 -0.97
C HIS A 376 5.40 -0.30 0.46
N HIS A 377 4.66 0.22 1.44
CA HIS A 377 4.98 0.04 2.86
C HIS A 377 4.98 -1.45 3.26
N THR A 378 3.93 -2.19 2.88
CA THR A 378 3.80 -3.63 3.14
C THR A 378 4.97 -4.41 2.53
N PHE A 379 5.34 -4.13 1.28
CA PHE A 379 6.50 -4.74 0.62
C PHE A 379 7.80 -4.46 1.38
N THR A 380 8.01 -3.21 1.80
CA THR A 380 9.21 -2.81 2.54
C THR A 380 9.31 -3.56 3.87
N ALA A 381 8.20 -3.68 4.60
CA ALA A 381 8.12 -4.43 5.84
C ALA A 381 8.37 -5.94 5.62
N LEU A 382 7.79 -6.53 4.58
CA LEU A 382 8.04 -7.93 4.21
C LEU A 382 9.50 -8.20 3.82
N VAL A 383 10.16 -7.27 3.14
CA VAL A 383 11.59 -7.41 2.83
C VAL A 383 12.43 -7.43 4.11
N ALA A 384 12.07 -6.61 5.10
CA ALA A 384 12.75 -6.50 6.38
C ALA A 384 12.39 -7.60 7.39
N SER A 385 11.28 -8.34 7.20
CA SER A 385 10.81 -9.31 8.18
C SER A 385 11.78 -10.47 8.39
N ALA A 386 12.12 -10.71 9.65
CA ALA A 386 12.96 -11.80 10.12
C ALA A 386 12.15 -12.96 10.70
N SER A 387 10.83 -12.90 10.83
CA SER A 387 10.04 -14.02 11.36
C SER A 387 8.69 -14.15 10.69
N LEU A 388 8.04 -15.30 10.87
CA LEU A 388 6.66 -15.49 10.42
C LEU A 388 5.71 -14.47 11.08
N SER A 389 5.91 -14.17 12.36
CA SER A 389 5.12 -13.16 13.09
C SER A 389 5.26 -11.77 12.47
N GLU A 390 6.48 -11.34 12.15
CA GLU A 390 6.73 -10.04 11.51
C GLU A 390 6.15 -9.98 10.08
N ALA A 391 6.19 -11.09 9.34
CA ALA A 391 5.58 -11.16 8.01
C ALA A 391 4.04 -11.06 8.09
N ILE A 392 3.42 -11.65 9.11
CA ILE A 392 1.98 -11.52 9.38
C ILE A 392 1.65 -10.08 9.74
N GLU A 393 2.36 -9.47 10.68
CA GLU A 393 2.14 -8.07 11.09
C GLU A 393 2.30 -7.09 9.93
N ALA A 394 3.25 -7.35 9.02
CA ALA A 394 3.46 -6.53 7.82
C ALA A 394 2.25 -6.56 6.88
N VAL A 395 1.57 -7.70 6.74
CA VAL A 395 0.39 -7.87 5.86
C VAL A 395 -0.90 -7.45 6.55
N PHE A 396 -1.02 -7.71 7.84
CA PHE A 396 -2.20 -7.44 8.67
C PHE A 396 -1.94 -6.25 9.61
N VAL A 397 -1.59 -5.11 9.03
CA VAL A 397 -1.21 -3.89 9.78
C VAL A 397 -2.35 -3.47 10.70
N ASP A 398 -2.06 -3.34 12.00
CA ASP A 398 -3.02 -2.97 13.05
C ASP A 398 -4.31 -3.83 13.06
N GLY A 399 -4.22 -5.09 12.61
CA GLY A 399 -5.37 -5.98 12.54
C GLY A 399 -6.37 -5.62 11.43
N THR A 400 -5.91 -4.91 10.39
CA THR A 400 -6.70 -4.63 9.19
C THR A 400 -6.34 -5.59 8.06
N ALA A 401 -7.31 -5.90 7.20
CA ALA A 401 -7.06 -6.74 6.04
C ALA A 401 -6.32 -5.93 4.95
N PRO A 402 -5.39 -6.55 4.20
CA PRO A 402 -4.60 -5.85 3.21
C PRO A 402 -5.47 -5.41 2.02
N TYR A 403 -4.99 -4.38 1.31
CA TYR A 403 -5.58 -3.92 0.05
C TYR A 403 -7.05 -3.47 0.15
N ASP A 404 -7.44 -2.92 1.31
CA ASP A 404 -8.83 -2.52 1.64
C ASP A 404 -9.84 -3.68 1.52
N ALA A 405 -9.38 -4.92 1.68
CA ALA A 405 -10.26 -6.06 1.74
C ALA A 405 -11.18 -5.96 2.98
N ALA A 406 -12.42 -6.43 2.84
CA ALA A 406 -13.36 -6.51 3.95
C ALA A 406 -12.99 -7.66 4.90
N ALA A 407 -12.34 -8.69 4.36
CA ALA A 407 -11.92 -9.87 5.08
C ALA A 407 -10.64 -10.46 4.46
N ALA A 408 -9.81 -11.08 5.28
CA ALA A 408 -8.59 -11.74 4.83
C ALA A 408 -8.24 -12.96 5.69
N ARG A 409 -7.60 -13.96 5.06
CA ARG A 409 -7.06 -15.15 5.71
C ARG A 409 -5.72 -15.53 5.12
N LEU A 410 -4.76 -15.80 5.98
CA LEU A 410 -3.48 -16.43 5.64
C LEU A 410 -3.48 -17.87 6.18
N ALA A 411 -3.21 -18.83 5.30
CA ALA A 411 -3.05 -20.24 5.67
C ALA A 411 -1.76 -20.81 5.10
N LEU A 412 -1.12 -21.70 5.85
CA LEU A 412 0.08 -22.43 5.46
C LEU A 412 -0.16 -23.93 5.42
N VAL A 413 0.59 -24.64 4.59
CA VAL A 413 0.55 -26.11 4.53
C VAL A 413 1.11 -26.69 5.82
N ASP A 414 0.44 -27.70 6.39
CA ASP A 414 0.94 -28.43 7.54
C ASP A 414 2.15 -29.29 7.15
N HIS A 415 3.25 -29.14 7.88
CA HIS A 415 4.46 -29.94 7.72
C HIS A 415 4.25 -31.44 7.99
N GLU A 416 3.34 -31.82 8.91
CA GLU A 416 3.04 -33.23 9.21
C GLU A 416 2.04 -33.82 8.22
N HIS A 417 1.15 -33.00 7.69
CA HIS A 417 0.09 -33.39 6.76
C HIS A 417 0.08 -32.46 5.54
N PRO A 418 0.92 -32.70 4.52
CA PRO A 418 1.07 -31.81 3.35
C PRO A 418 -0.21 -31.54 2.56
N ASP A 419 -1.24 -32.37 2.74
CA ASP A 419 -2.56 -32.21 2.13
C ASP A 419 -3.50 -31.29 2.95
N THR A 420 -3.02 -30.70 4.04
CA THR A 420 -3.81 -29.91 5.00
C THR A 420 -3.29 -28.48 5.08
N LEU A 421 -4.21 -27.51 5.10
CA LEU A 421 -3.92 -26.09 5.32
C LEU A 421 -4.31 -25.68 6.75
N VAL A 422 -3.40 -25.03 7.46
CA VAL A 422 -3.59 -24.48 8.80
C VAL A 422 -3.73 -22.97 8.70
N THR A 423 -4.79 -22.42 9.29
CA THR A 423 -4.97 -20.96 9.41
C THR A 423 -3.92 -20.38 10.35
N ILE A 424 -3.19 -19.38 9.89
CA ILE A 424 -2.19 -18.68 10.69
C ILE A 424 -2.70 -17.31 11.14
N ALA A 425 -3.45 -16.61 10.29
CA ALA A 425 -4.06 -15.32 10.61
C ALA A 425 -5.37 -15.13 9.84
N GLU A 426 -6.35 -14.45 10.46
CA GLU A 426 -7.64 -14.11 9.85
C GLU A 426 -8.23 -12.81 10.42
N ILE A 427 -8.98 -12.08 9.59
CA ILE A 427 -9.68 -10.83 9.95
C ILE A 427 -10.98 -10.68 9.15
N GLY A 428 -11.98 -10.04 9.76
CA GLY A 428 -13.15 -9.50 9.05
C GLY A 428 -14.29 -10.49 8.80
N LEU A 429 -14.26 -11.65 9.46
CA LEU A 429 -15.19 -12.75 9.20
C LEU A 429 -15.90 -13.18 10.51
N PRO A 430 -17.24 -13.29 10.53
CA PRO A 430 -17.97 -13.64 11.75
C PRO A 430 -17.79 -15.12 12.15
N GLU A 431 -17.43 -15.37 13.43
CA GLU A 431 -17.07 -16.70 13.97
C GLU A 431 -18.15 -17.80 13.80
N GLU A 432 -19.44 -17.46 13.88
CA GLU A 432 -20.51 -18.47 14.01
C GLU A 432 -20.87 -19.22 12.71
N ASP A 433 -20.59 -18.66 11.52
CA ASP A 433 -21.00 -19.24 10.23
C ASP A 433 -19.89 -20.04 9.51
N LEU A 434 -18.65 -20.01 10.03
CA LEU A 434 -17.47 -20.19 9.20
C LEU A 434 -16.52 -21.34 9.60
N GLU A 435 -16.67 -21.94 10.79
CA GLU A 435 -15.87 -23.14 11.15
C GLU A 435 -16.00 -24.26 10.10
N ALA A 436 -17.19 -24.45 9.53
CA ALA A 436 -17.47 -25.48 8.52
C ALA A 436 -16.92 -25.16 7.12
N LEU A 437 -16.69 -23.88 6.80
CA LEU A 437 -16.14 -23.42 5.52
C LEU A 437 -14.61 -23.35 5.52
N TRP A 438 -14.00 -23.19 6.70
CA TRP A 438 -12.56 -22.94 6.86
C TRP A 438 -11.73 -24.06 7.47
N LYS A 439 -12.36 -25.04 8.12
CA LYS A 439 -11.74 -26.28 8.59
C LYS A 439 -12.41 -27.47 7.88
N PRO A 440 -12.21 -27.68 6.57
CA PRO A 440 -12.76 -28.87 5.94
C PRO A 440 -12.16 -30.10 6.66
N PRO A 441 -12.95 -31.12 7.00
CA PRO A 441 -12.42 -32.38 7.50
C PRO A 441 -11.40 -32.95 6.52
N VAL A 442 -10.34 -33.60 7.03
CA VAL A 442 -9.38 -34.35 6.20
C VAL A 442 -10.16 -35.32 5.30
N GLY A 443 -10.13 -35.10 3.98
CA GLY A 443 -10.83 -35.90 2.98
C GLY A 443 -12.24 -35.41 2.56
N ALA A 444 -12.69 -34.23 2.98
CA ALA A 444 -13.92 -33.61 2.46
C ALA A 444 -13.73 -32.99 1.06
N ALA A 445 -14.79 -33.04 0.23
CA ALA A 445 -14.82 -32.38 -1.07
C ALA A 445 -14.54 -30.87 -0.94
N PRO A 446 -14.00 -30.20 -1.99
CA PRO A 446 -13.29 -28.94 -1.84
C PRO A 446 -14.22 -27.86 -1.31
N CYS A 447 -13.88 -27.26 -0.16
CA CYS A 447 -14.20 -25.86 0.03
C CYS A 447 -13.54 -25.09 -1.13
N ALA A 448 -14.06 -23.95 -1.54
CA ALA A 448 -13.45 -23.19 -2.65
C ALA A 448 -11.98 -22.80 -2.39
N LEU A 449 -11.47 -22.99 -1.16
CA LEU A 449 -10.09 -22.82 -0.70
C LEU A 449 -9.21 -24.07 -0.79
N ALA A 450 -9.81 -25.24 -0.99
CA ALA A 450 -9.15 -26.50 -1.34
C ALA A 450 -9.22 -26.76 -2.86
N ASP A 451 -9.59 -25.74 -3.64
CA ASP A 451 -9.44 -25.80 -5.10
C ASP A 451 -7.94 -25.96 -5.39
N GLU A 452 -7.54 -27.10 -5.98
CA GLU A 452 -6.15 -27.35 -6.42
C GLU A 452 -5.60 -26.16 -7.22
N ARG A 453 -6.47 -25.39 -7.91
CA ARG A 453 -6.09 -24.17 -8.63
C ARG A 453 -5.46 -23.10 -7.75
N LEU A 454 -5.91 -22.94 -6.50
CA LEU A 454 -5.36 -21.96 -5.54
C LEU A 454 -3.95 -22.29 -5.08
N THR A 455 -3.49 -23.53 -5.29
CA THR A 455 -2.09 -23.90 -5.07
C THR A 455 -1.23 -23.67 -6.30
N ALA A 456 -1.84 -23.52 -7.49
CA ALA A 456 -1.14 -23.43 -8.77
C ALA A 456 -1.05 -22.00 -9.31
N ALA A 457 -2.10 -21.19 -9.16
CA ALA A 457 -2.21 -19.85 -9.73
C ALA A 457 -3.13 -18.94 -8.91
N THR A 458 -3.00 -17.63 -9.10
CA THR A 458 -3.95 -16.65 -8.57
C THR A 458 -5.35 -16.94 -9.10
N VAL A 459 -6.31 -17.10 -8.19
CA VAL A 459 -7.72 -17.31 -8.53
C VAL A 459 -8.48 -16.03 -8.15
N TYR A 460 -9.15 -15.43 -9.11
CA TYR A 460 -10.04 -14.29 -8.90
C TYR A 460 -11.45 -14.68 -9.31
N LEU A 461 -12.40 -14.55 -8.38
CA LEU A 461 -13.82 -14.60 -8.72
C LEU A 461 -14.37 -13.19 -8.55
N SER A 462 -14.72 -12.57 -9.68
CA SER A 462 -15.27 -11.22 -9.75
C SER A 462 -16.70 -11.13 -9.19
N THR A 463 -17.40 -12.27 -9.12
CA THR A 463 -18.71 -12.46 -8.49
C THR A 463 -18.75 -13.80 -7.75
N LEU A 464 -19.68 -13.97 -6.81
CA LEU A 464 -19.92 -15.25 -6.13
C LEU A 464 -20.75 -16.25 -6.96
N ASP A 465 -21.25 -15.85 -8.14
CA ASP A 465 -22.04 -16.72 -9.01
C ASP A 465 -21.23 -17.91 -9.54
N ASP A 466 -19.94 -17.68 -9.83
CA ASP A 466 -19.01 -18.73 -10.25
C ASP A 466 -18.74 -19.76 -9.14
N LEU A 467 -18.97 -19.37 -7.88
CA LEU A 467 -18.81 -20.21 -6.67
C LEU A 467 -20.03 -21.13 -6.46
N ALA A 468 -21.21 -20.73 -6.95
CA ALA A 468 -22.48 -21.45 -6.79
C ALA A 468 -22.51 -22.82 -7.49
N VAL A 469 -21.69 -23.01 -8.52
CA VAL A 469 -21.61 -24.28 -9.26
C VAL A 469 -20.90 -25.37 -8.45
N ALA A 470 -20.00 -24.99 -7.54
CA ALA A 470 -19.20 -25.92 -6.74
C ALA A 470 -19.75 -26.13 -5.32
N ASN A 471 -20.32 -25.10 -4.67
CA ASN A 471 -20.85 -25.20 -3.31
C ASN A 471 -21.92 -24.12 -2.99
N PRO A 472 -23.22 -24.40 -3.20
CA PRO A 472 -24.30 -23.42 -3.06
C PRO A 472 -24.46 -22.83 -1.65
N ASP A 473 -24.21 -23.63 -0.62
CA ASP A 473 -24.35 -23.20 0.79
C ASP A 473 -23.28 -22.17 1.17
N THR A 474 -22.09 -22.28 0.58
CA THR A 474 -20.98 -21.31 0.74
C THR A 474 -21.34 -19.92 0.22
N LYS A 475 -21.98 -19.85 -0.96
CA LYS A 475 -22.40 -18.58 -1.56
C LYS A 475 -23.35 -17.82 -0.62
N ALA A 476 -24.39 -18.51 -0.13
CA ALA A 476 -25.38 -17.89 0.75
C ALA A 476 -24.78 -17.37 2.06
N ALA A 477 -23.79 -18.08 2.63
CA ALA A 477 -23.08 -17.63 3.82
C ALA A 477 -22.23 -16.37 3.56
N LEU A 478 -21.46 -16.35 2.47
CA LEU A 478 -20.63 -15.20 2.08
C LEU A 478 -21.49 -13.96 1.76
N GLU A 479 -22.65 -14.15 1.10
CA GLU A 479 -23.56 -13.05 0.81
C GLU A 479 -24.17 -12.42 2.06
N ARG A 480 -24.56 -13.26 3.05
CA ARG A 480 -25.04 -12.82 4.37
C ARG A 480 -23.97 -12.05 5.15
N ALA A 481 -22.70 -12.44 4.99
CA ALA A 481 -21.55 -11.72 5.55
C ALA A 481 -21.20 -10.42 4.79
N GLY A 482 -21.94 -10.07 3.73
CA GLY A 482 -21.72 -8.84 2.97
C GLY A 482 -20.55 -8.90 1.99
N LEU A 483 -20.05 -10.11 1.67
CA LEU A 483 -18.98 -10.33 0.70
C LEU A 483 -19.56 -10.61 -0.69
N ARG A 484 -18.86 -10.20 -1.74
CA ARG A 484 -19.35 -10.24 -3.14
C ARG A 484 -18.29 -10.65 -4.16
N CYS A 485 -17.01 -10.43 -3.89
CA CYS A 485 -15.91 -10.96 -4.70
C CYS A 485 -14.73 -11.34 -3.82
N TRP A 486 -13.79 -12.11 -4.36
CA TRP A 486 -12.60 -12.53 -3.62
C TRP A 486 -11.46 -12.93 -4.55
N VAL A 487 -10.25 -12.94 -4.01
CA VAL A 487 -9.02 -13.33 -4.66
C VAL A 487 -8.22 -14.23 -3.74
N GLY A 488 -7.70 -15.33 -4.27
CA GLY A 488 -6.76 -16.18 -3.58
C GLY A 488 -5.41 -16.18 -4.28
N LEU A 489 -4.38 -15.92 -3.49
CA LEU A 489 -2.99 -15.75 -3.90
C LEU A 489 -2.20 -16.97 -3.42
N PRO A 490 -1.67 -17.81 -4.32
CA PRO A 490 -0.82 -18.93 -3.94
C PRO A 490 0.48 -18.41 -3.33
N LEU A 491 0.89 -18.97 -2.20
CA LEU A 491 2.21 -18.69 -1.61
C LEU A 491 3.16 -19.80 -2.01
N ARG A 492 4.19 -19.47 -2.80
CA ARG A 492 5.05 -20.48 -3.46
C ARG A 492 6.53 -20.16 -3.33
N SER A 493 7.31 -21.21 -3.14
CA SER A 493 8.77 -21.20 -3.26
C SER A 493 9.17 -22.18 -4.36
N GLY A 494 9.40 -21.66 -5.57
CA GLY A 494 9.66 -22.48 -6.75
C GLY A 494 8.51 -23.44 -7.08
N SER A 495 8.78 -24.74 -7.01
CA SER A 495 7.77 -25.79 -7.25
C SER A 495 6.93 -26.15 -6.02
N HIS A 496 7.29 -25.66 -4.82
CA HIS A 496 6.61 -26.01 -3.58
C HIS A 496 5.59 -24.93 -3.19
N THR A 497 4.41 -25.36 -2.79
CA THR A 497 3.36 -24.49 -2.23
C THR A 497 3.54 -24.40 -0.73
N LEU A 498 3.74 -23.19 -0.23
CA LEU A 498 3.84 -22.87 1.19
C LEU A 498 2.46 -22.67 1.82
N GLY A 499 1.48 -22.18 1.03
CA GLY A 499 0.15 -21.85 1.53
C GLY A 499 -0.64 -20.96 0.58
N ALA A 500 -1.58 -20.19 1.13
CA ALA A 500 -2.38 -19.23 0.38
C ALA A 500 -2.77 -18.02 1.24
N LEU A 501 -2.80 -16.83 0.63
CA LEU A 501 -3.42 -15.62 1.16
C LEU A 501 -4.72 -15.35 0.41
N VAL A 502 -5.81 -15.15 1.14
CA VAL A 502 -7.16 -15.00 0.59
C VAL A 502 -7.73 -13.68 1.05
N LEU A 503 -8.23 -12.88 0.11
CA LEU A 503 -8.83 -11.58 0.36
C LEU A 503 -10.25 -11.55 -0.21
N ALA A 504 -11.19 -11.02 0.56
CA ALA A 504 -12.58 -10.89 0.14
C ALA A 504 -13.08 -9.44 0.28
N PHE A 505 -13.95 -9.03 -0.65
CA PHE A 505 -14.43 -7.65 -0.79
C PHE A 505 -15.95 -7.60 -0.83
N SER A 506 -16.51 -6.48 -0.40
CA SER A 506 -17.96 -6.25 -0.29
C SER A 506 -18.63 -5.74 -1.57
N ARG A 507 -17.86 -5.56 -2.66
CA ARG A 507 -18.35 -5.08 -3.95
C ARG A 507 -17.98 -6.06 -5.05
N GLU A 508 -18.87 -6.26 -6.01
CA GLU A 508 -18.58 -7.01 -7.23
C GLU A 508 -17.57 -6.25 -8.08
N ASN A 509 -16.74 -6.99 -8.83
CA ASN A 509 -15.73 -6.41 -9.74
C ASN A 509 -14.84 -5.34 -9.08
N ALA A 510 -14.53 -5.50 -7.79
CA ALA A 510 -13.75 -4.52 -7.03
C ALA A 510 -12.30 -4.36 -7.54
N LEU A 511 -11.78 -5.36 -8.27
CA LEU A 511 -10.39 -5.41 -8.71
C LEU A 511 -10.29 -5.31 -10.24
N GLY A 512 -9.47 -4.36 -10.70
CA GLY A 512 -9.04 -4.22 -12.08
C GLY A 512 -7.74 -4.98 -12.40
N PRO A 513 -7.27 -4.96 -13.66
CA PRO A 513 -6.07 -5.66 -14.08
C PRO A 513 -4.79 -5.22 -13.34
N SER A 514 -4.64 -3.92 -13.05
CA SER A 514 -3.51 -3.38 -12.28
C SER A 514 -3.49 -3.90 -10.84
N ASP A 515 -4.67 -4.02 -10.23
CA ASP A 515 -4.82 -4.48 -8.86
C ASP A 515 -4.41 -5.95 -8.74
N MET A 516 -4.77 -6.76 -9.74
CA MET A 516 -4.40 -8.19 -9.80
C MET A 516 -2.88 -8.39 -9.90
N THR A 517 -2.19 -7.57 -10.70
CA THR A 517 -0.72 -7.61 -10.77
C THR A 517 -0.11 -7.27 -9.41
N ALA A 518 -0.57 -6.19 -8.78
CA ALA A 518 -0.05 -5.74 -7.49
C ALA A 518 -0.29 -6.76 -6.36
N LEU A 519 -1.46 -7.41 -6.35
CA LEU A 519 -1.77 -8.49 -5.40
C LEU A 519 -0.95 -9.76 -5.66
N SER A 520 -0.70 -10.09 -6.93
CA SER A 520 0.20 -11.19 -7.27
C SER A 520 1.63 -10.94 -6.78
N ASP A 521 2.13 -9.72 -6.94
CA ASP A 521 3.43 -9.32 -6.43
C ASP A 521 3.47 -9.39 -4.89
N LEU A 522 2.40 -8.97 -4.21
CA LEU A 522 2.26 -9.10 -2.75
C LEU A 522 2.34 -10.57 -2.31
N GLY A 523 1.64 -11.46 -3.00
CA GLY A 523 1.71 -12.90 -2.74
C GLY A 523 3.12 -13.45 -2.92
N ALA A 524 3.85 -13.01 -3.95
CA ALA A 524 5.24 -13.39 -4.18
C ALA A 524 6.18 -12.89 -3.08
N ALA A 525 6.05 -11.62 -2.67
CA ALA A 525 6.86 -11.06 -1.59
C ALA A 525 6.59 -11.73 -0.24
N LEU A 526 5.33 -12.03 0.07
CA LEU A 526 4.95 -12.77 1.27
C LEU A 526 5.52 -14.20 1.25
N SER A 527 5.46 -14.87 0.09
CA SER A 527 6.06 -16.21 -0.08
C SER A 527 7.54 -16.22 0.26
N GLU A 528 8.27 -15.21 -0.24
CA GLU A 528 9.70 -15.06 -0.01
C GLU A 528 10.03 -14.69 1.45
N ALA A 529 9.20 -13.86 2.10
CA ALA A 529 9.32 -13.56 3.52
C ALA A 529 9.15 -14.82 4.39
N ILE A 530 8.11 -15.61 4.12
CA ILE A 530 7.82 -16.86 4.85
C ILE A 530 8.92 -17.89 4.62
N ARG A 531 9.36 -18.08 3.38
CA ARG A 531 10.49 -18.98 3.05
C ARG A 531 11.74 -18.61 3.84
N ARG A 532 12.13 -17.33 3.84
CA ARG A 532 13.30 -16.85 4.58
C ARG A 532 13.17 -17.09 6.09
N ALA A 533 11.98 -16.97 6.66
CA ALA A 533 11.74 -17.27 8.07
C ALA A 533 11.94 -18.77 8.36
N VAL A 534 11.32 -19.64 7.56
CA VAL A 534 11.41 -21.11 7.73
C VAL A 534 12.84 -21.63 7.55
N ASP A 535 13.57 -21.13 6.55
CA ASP A 535 14.95 -21.56 6.30
C ASP A 535 15.87 -21.18 7.46
N ARG A 536 15.71 -19.98 8.03
CA ARG A 536 16.51 -19.53 9.18
C ARG A 536 16.23 -20.34 10.44
N ASP A 537 14.98 -20.68 10.71
CA ASP A 537 14.62 -21.54 11.85
C ASP A 537 15.21 -22.97 11.66
N SER A 538 15.18 -23.49 10.43
CA SER A 538 15.72 -24.82 10.11
C SER A 538 17.25 -24.89 10.22
N ASP A 539 17.96 -23.89 9.69
CA ASP A 539 19.42 -23.77 9.80
C ASP A 539 19.87 -23.69 11.26
N HIS A 540 19.08 -23.00 12.08
CA HIS A 540 19.31 -22.86 13.51
C HIS A 540 19.15 -24.18 14.27
N ASP A 541 18.05 -24.90 14.05
CA ASP A 541 17.80 -26.21 14.67
C ASP A 541 18.90 -27.22 14.33
N LEU A 542 19.38 -27.20 13.08
CA LEU A 542 20.50 -28.02 12.65
C LEU A 542 21.80 -27.66 13.39
N ALA A 543 22.10 -26.37 13.56
CA ALA A 543 23.30 -25.92 14.26
C ALA A 543 23.29 -26.29 15.75
N VAL A 544 22.13 -26.15 16.43
CA VAL A 544 21.95 -26.61 17.83
C VAL A 544 22.16 -28.12 17.94
N LEU A 545 21.61 -28.90 17.00
CA LEU A 545 21.76 -30.35 16.97
C LEU A 545 23.21 -30.79 16.76
N VAL A 546 23.93 -30.16 15.83
CA VAL A 546 25.36 -30.41 15.59
C VAL A 546 26.17 -30.09 16.85
N GLN A 547 26.00 -28.91 17.46
CA GLN A 547 26.76 -28.56 18.67
C GLN A 547 26.51 -29.51 19.83
N ARG A 548 25.24 -29.90 20.09
CA ARG A 548 24.93 -30.89 21.12
C ARG A 548 25.64 -32.22 20.86
N SER A 549 25.66 -32.69 19.61
CA SER A 549 26.39 -33.92 19.27
C SER A 549 27.90 -33.81 19.50
N LEU A 550 28.48 -32.62 19.33
CA LEU A 550 29.90 -32.33 19.55
C LEU A 550 30.25 -32.17 21.04
N LEU A 551 29.30 -31.88 21.93
CA LEU A 551 29.52 -31.72 23.37
C LEU A 551 29.06 -32.93 24.21
N ALA A 552 28.23 -33.82 23.66
CA ALA A 552 27.53 -34.88 24.41
C ALA A 552 28.21 -36.26 24.41
N GLU A 553 29.54 -36.36 24.30
CA GLU A 553 30.20 -37.63 24.64
C GLU A 553 30.17 -37.81 26.16
N PRO A 554 29.64 -38.92 26.71
CA PRO A 554 29.71 -39.17 28.13
C PRO A 554 31.17 -39.20 28.57
N LEU A 555 31.48 -38.48 29.65
CA LEU A 555 32.82 -38.48 30.23
C LEU A 555 33.23 -39.94 30.52
N PRO A 556 34.47 -40.33 30.17
CA PRO A 556 34.94 -41.69 30.42
C PRO A 556 34.93 -41.99 31.92
N ASP A 557 34.77 -43.27 32.27
CA ASP A 557 35.00 -43.73 33.64
C ASP A 557 36.52 -43.71 33.91
N LEU A 558 36.96 -42.96 34.91
CA LEU A 558 38.36 -42.62 35.13
C LEU A 558 38.88 -43.26 36.41
N CYS A 559 40.01 -43.95 36.30
CA CYS A 559 40.60 -44.65 37.44
C CYS A 559 41.14 -43.66 38.49
N GLY A 560 40.64 -43.75 39.73
CA GLY A 560 41.12 -42.97 40.88
C GLY A 560 40.63 -41.52 40.94
N MET A 561 39.61 -41.17 40.15
CA MET A 561 38.94 -39.87 40.21
C MET A 561 37.50 -39.93 39.71
N GLN A 562 36.65 -39.06 40.24
CA GLN A 562 35.32 -38.79 39.68
C GLN A 562 35.36 -37.47 38.92
N VAL A 563 34.80 -37.44 37.71
CA VAL A 563 34.70 -36.22 36.90
C VAL A 563 33.24 -35.99 36.52
N SER A 564 32.80 -34.75 36.67
CA SER A 564 31.46 -34.30 36.32
C SER A 564 31.56 -32.99 35.55
N ALA A 565 30.72 -32.83 34.53
CA ALA A 565 30.65 -31.62 33.75
C ALA A 565 29.22 -31.11 33.61
N SER A 566 29.07 -29.83 33.35
CA SER A 566 27.80 -29.23 33.03
C SER A 566 27.99 -28.07 32.06
N TYR A 567 27.07 -28.00 31.10
CA TYR A 567 27.02 -26.95 30.10
C TYR A 567 25.66 -26.27 30.14
N LEU A 568 25.64 -24.95 30.30
CA LEU A 568 24.43 -24.14 30.32
C LEU A 568 24.56 -23.06 29.23
N PRO A 569 23.73 -23.08 28.18
CA PRO A 569 23.79 -22.07 27.14
C PRO A 569 23.23 -20.71 27.60
N ALA A 570 23.70 -19.63 26.97
CA ALA A 570 23.38 -18.23 27.23
C ALA A 570 21.89 -17.91 27.08
N ASP A 571 21.25 -18.39 26.00
CA ASP A 571 19.83 -18.19 25.71
C ASP A 571 19.14 -19.54 25.45
N ALA A 572 18.03 -19.78 26.16
CA ALA A 572 17.22 -20.98 25.99
C ALA A 572 16.58 -21.08 24.59
N ARG A 573 16.47 -19.95 23.87
CA ARG A 573 15.94 -19.88 22.49
C ARG A 573 17.01 -20.07 21.42
N TYR A 574 18.26 -19.66 21.66
CA TYR A 574 19.33 -19.66 20.64
C TYR A 574 20.40 -20.73 20.84
N GLY A 575 20.59 -21.33 22.02
CA GLY A 575 21.22 -22.65 22.22
C GLY A 575 22.62 -22.95 21.64
N ILE A 576 23.29 -22.00 20.98
CA ILE A 576 24.57 -22.14 20.29
C ILE A 576 25.63 -21.31 21.02
N GLY A 577 26.83 -21.87 21.20
CA GLY A 577 27.81 -21.32 22.11
C GLY A 577 29.27 -21.68 21.86
N GLY A 578 30.16 -20.80 22.31
CA GLY A 578 31.62 -20.89 22.14
C GLY A 578 32.33 -21.78 23.16
N ASP A 579 31.74 -21.95 24.34
CA ASP A 579 32.26 -22.73 25.46
C ASP A 579 32.36 -24.25 25.18
N TRP A 580 33.44 -24.89 25.64
CA TRP A 580 33.58 -26.36 25.60
C TRP A 580 34.38 -26.93 26.76
N TYR A 581 34.23 -28.24 26.98
CA TYR A 581 35.07 -29.02 27.87
C TYR A 581 35.38 -30.40 27.27
N ASP A 582 36.40 -31.07 27.80
CA ASP A 582 36.70 -32.47 27.50
C ASP A 582 37.47 -33.15 28.64
N ALA A 583 37.36 -34.48 28.73
CA ALA A 583 38.17 -35.30 29.63
C ALA A 583 38.71 -36.51 28.87
N ILE A 584 40.03 -36.59 28.77
CA ILE A 584 40.72 -37.55 27.90
C ILE A 584 41.59 -38.45 28.77
N ALA A 585 41.23 -39.74 28.84
CA ALA A 585 42.05 -40.77 29.46
C ALA A 585 43.28 -41.06 28.58
N LEU A 586 44.48 -40.98 29.15
CA LEU A 586 45.72 -41.28 28.45
C LEU A 586 46.16 -42.74 28.69
N PRO A 587 46.89 -43.35 27.74
CA PRO A 587 47.31 -44.76 27.86
C PRO A 587 48.17 -45.10 29.08
N ASP A 588 48.82 -44.10 29.68
CA ASP A 588 49.69 -44.24 30.84
C ASP A 588 48.95 -44.06 32.19
N GLY A 589 47.62 -43.98 32.17
CA GLY A 589 46.79 -43.82 33.35
C GLY A 589 46.66 -42.38 33.85
N ARG A 590 47.22 -41.39 33.14
CA ARG A 590 46.97 -39.97 33.38
C ARG A 590 45.66 -39.53 32.70
N THR A 591 45.12 -38.39 33.11
CA THR A 591 43.91 -37.82 32.52
C THR A 591 44.14 -36.37 32.19
N LEU A 592 43.90 -35.99 30.93
CA LEU A 592 43.88 -34.59 30.52
C LEU A 592 42.46 -34.05 30.63
N LEU A 593 42.28 -33.01 31.43
CA LEU A 593 41.07 -32.20 31.47
C LEU A 593 41.30 -30.93 30.65
N MET A 594 40.34 -30.61 29.80
CA MET A 594 40.35 -29.42 28.96
C MET A 594 39.05 -28.64 29.18
N ILE A 595 39.15 -27.32 29.19
CA ILE A 595 38.00 -26.42 29.10
C ILE A 595 38.44 -25.16 28.36
N GLY A 596 37.53 -24.48 27.69
CA GLY A 596 37.82 -23.21 27.05
C GLY A 596 36.59 -22.52 26.49
N ASP A 597 36.83 -21.33 25.96
CA ASP A 597 35.83 -20.48 25.31
C ASP A 597 36.38 -19.86 24.02
N VAL A 598 35.56 -19.86 22.98
CA VAL A 598 35.83 -19.26 21.67
C VAL A 598 35.07 -17.94 21.62
N ALA A 599 35.79 -16.83 21.47
CA ALA A 599 35.17 -15.51 21.44
C ALA A 599 34.07 -15.42 20.35
N GLY A 600 32.83 -15.16 20.79
CA GLY A 600 31.63 -15.08 19.95
C GLY A 600 30.59 -16.13 20.33
N HIS A 601 29.33 -15.93 19.91
CA HIS A 601 28.20 -16.79 20.27
C HIS A 601 27.39 -17.24 19.03
N ASP A 602 28.03 -17.28 17.86
CA ASP A 602 27.40 -17.62 16.59
C ASP A 602 27.80 -19.01 16.07
N THR A 603 27.20 -19.42 14.96
CA THR A 603 27.49 -20.72 14.32
C THR A 603 28.97 -20.88 13.95
N SER A 604 29.68 -19.79 13.67
CA SER A 604 31.12 -19.82 13.37
C SER A 604 31.93 -20.16 14.63
N ALA A 605 31.57 -19.59 15.79
CA ALA A 605 32.19 -19.92 17.08
C ALA A 605 31.98 -21.40 17.46
N ALA A 606 30.77 -21.94 17.28
CA ALA A 606 30.49 -23.35 17.56
C ALA A 606 31.26 -24.32 16.64
N VAL A 607 31.44 -23.97 15.36
CA VAL A 607 32.26 -24.78 14.43
C VAL A 607 33.73 -24.74 14.81
N ALA A 608 34.27 -23.55 15.14
CA ALA A 608 35.65 -23.40 15.59
C ALA A 608 35.91 -24.17 16.88
N MET A 609 34.98 -24.10 17.85
CA MET A 609 35.00 -24.88 19.08
C MET A 609 35.13 -26.39 18.79
N GLY A 610 34.28 -26.93 17.91
CA GLY A 610 34.32 -28.35 17.54
C GLY A 610 35.65 -28.77 16.92
N GLN A 611 36.22 -27.93 16.06
CA GLN A 611 37.53 -28.15 15.45
C GLN A 611 38.67 -28.13 16.49
N ILE A 612 38.65 -27.17 17.42
CA ILE A 612 39.64 -27.03 18.48
C ILE A 612 39.58 -28.22 19.44
N ARG A 613 38.38 -28.64 19.86
CA ARG A 613 38.18 -29.81 20.71
C ARG A 613 38.72 -31.08 20.04
N ALA A 614 38.41 -31.29 18.76
CA ALA A 614 38.92 -32.44 18.00
C ALA A 614 40.46 -32.43 17.87
N ALA A 615 41.05 -31.27 17.59
CA ALA A 615 42.50 -31.11 17.52
C ALA A 615 43.15 -31.38 18.89
N ALA A 616 42.57 -30.87 19.98
CA ALA A 616 43.06 -31.09 21.34
C ALA A 616 43.08 -32.59 21.67
N ARG A 617 42.00 -33.31 21.32
CA ARG A 617 41.89 -34.75 21.53
C ARG A 617 42.92 -35.55 20.74
N ALA A 618 43.24 -35.14 19.52
CA ALA A 618 44.28 -35.76 18.70
C ALA A 618 45.70 -35.51 19.23
N LEU A 619 45.94 -34.34 19.84
CA LEU A 619 47.25 -33.93 20.37
C LEU A 619 47.52 -34.47 21.78
N ALA A 620 46.47 -34.70 22.58
CA ALA A 620 46.54 -35.12 23.98
C ALA A 620 47.44 -36.33 24.27
N PRO A 621 47.47 -37.41 23.45
CA PRO A 621 48.31 -38.58 23.75
C PRO A 621 49.82 -38.34 23.61
N THR A 622 50.23 -37.24 22.97
CA THR A 622 51.63 -37.03 22.55
C THR A 622 52.29 -35.80 23.17
N HIS A 623 51.53 -34.96 23.89
CA HIS A 623 52.02 -33.67 24.38
C HIS A 623 51.62 -33.40 25.83
N GLU A 624 52.54 -32.78 26.58
CA GLU A 624 52.25 -32.16 27.87
C GLU A 624 51.45 -30.84 27.70
N PRO A 625 50.78 -30.33 28.74
CA PRO A 625 49.84 -29.20 28.63
C PRO A 625 50.36 -27.96 27.89
N ALA A 626 51.58 -27.49 28.21
CA ALA A 626 52.14 -26.32 27.52
C ALA A 626 52.32 -26.57 26.03
N ARG A 627 52.88 -27.73 25.67
CA ARG A 627 53.14 -28.08 24.28
C ARG A 627 51.84 -28.32 23.51
N LEU A 628 50.83 -28.91 24.15
CA LEU A 628 49.50 -29.07 23.58
C LEU A 628 48.88 -27.72 23.23
N LEU A 629 48.93 -26.76 24.16
CA LEU A 629 48.42 -25.41 23.90
C LEU A 629 49.23 -24.68 22.81
N GLU A 630 50.54 -24.89 22.70
CA GLU A 630 51.36 -24.33 21.60
C GLU A 630 50.97 -24.90 20.21
N GLU A 631 50.68 -26.20 20.13
CA GLU A 631 50.20 -26.85 18.89
C GLU A 631 48.79 -26.34 18.55
N LEU A 632 47.91 -26.18 19.55
CA LEU A 632 46.57 -25.61 19.36
C LEU A 632 46.61 -24.14 18.95
N ASP A 633 47.52 -23.33 19.48
CA ASP A 633 47.68 -21.92 19.11
C ASP A 633 48.00 -21.78 17.62
N ARG A 634 48.88 -22.65 17.11
CA ARG A 634 49.17 -22.75 15.68
C ARG A 634 47.99 -23.23 14.86
N PHE A 635 47.23 -24.20 15.37
CA PHE A 635 46.01 -24.66 14.73
C PHE A 635 44.98 -23.54 14.60
N VAL A 636 44.67 -22.84 15.70
CA VAL A 636 43.75 -21.69 15.73
C VAL A 636 44.20 -20.61 14.74
N THR A 637 45.48 -20.23 14.78
CA THR A 637 46.05 -19.21 13.88
C THR A 637 45.94 -19.59 12.39
N ALA A 638 46.02 -20.88 12.05
CA ALA A 638 46.01 -21.35 10.67
C ALA A 638 44.62 -21.71 10.13
N ALA A 639 43.73 -22.24 10.97
CA ALA A 639 42.46 -22.84 10.57
C ALA A 639 41.23 -21.97 10.88
N THR A 640 41.33 -21.05 11.85
CA THR A 640 40.20 -20.22 12.29
C THR A 640 40.47 -18.75 11.95
N SER A 641 39.46 -18.05 11.44
CA SER A 641 39.61 -16.68 10.93
C SER A 641 39.76 -15.67 12.08
N GLN A 642 41.00 -15.43 12.52
CA GLN A 642 41.36 -14.45 13.57
C GLN A 642 40.52 -14.56 14.85
N THR A 643 40.21 -15.79 15.27
CA THR A 643 39.42 -16.03 16.49
C THR A 643 40.32 -16.06 17.72
N ILE A 644 39.91 -15.37 18.79
CA ILE A 644 40.58 -15.41 20.09
C ILE A 644 39.93 -16.50 20.92
N VAL A 645 40.76 -17.34 21.55
CA VAL A 645 40.29 -18.51 22.28
C VAL A 645 40.97 -18.59 23.64
N THR A 646 40.17 -18.71 24.71
CA THR A 646 40.69 -19.02 26.05
C THR A 646 40.65 -20.53 26.27
N ALA A 647 41.68 -21.10 26.91
CA ALA A 647 41.72 -22.53 27.19
C ALA A 647 42.55 -22.86 28.44
N ALA A 648 42.15 -23.89 29.18
CA ALA A 648 42.93 -24.52 30.22
C ALA A 648 43.18 -25.98 29.87
N ALA A 649 44.44 -26.40 30.00
CA ALA A 649 44.87 -27.78 29.86
C ALA A 649 45.44 -28.27 31.19
N VAL A 650 44.81 -29.28 31.80
CA VAL A 650 45.21 -29.82 33.11
C VAL A 650 45.41 -31.31 33.03
N LEU A 651 46.66 -31.75 33.19
CA LEU A 651 47.04 -33.15 33.24
C LEU A 651 47.09 -33.64 34.68
N LEU A 652 46.20 -34.57 35.02
CA LEU A 652 46.10 -35.22 36.32
C LEU A 652 46.80 -36.57 36.29
N ALA A 653 47.66 -36.81 37.27
CA ALA A 653 48.31 -38.10 37.50
C ALA A 653 48.05 -38.55 38.96
N PRO A 654 46.86 -39.12 39.27
CA PRO A 654 46.47 -39.45 40.64
C PRO A 654 47.44 -40.40 41.34
N GLN A 655 47.96 -41.40 40.62
CA GLN A 655 48.93 -42.36 41.16
C GLN A 655 50.29 -41.72 41.49
N GLN A 656 50.64 -40.64 40.79
CA GLN A 656 51.88 -39.88 41.02
C GLN A 656 51.68 -38.76 42.04
N GLY A 657 50.43 -38.50 42.46
CA GLY A 657 50.09 -37.40 43.35
C GLY A 657 50.41 -36.03 42.75
N SER A 658 50.28 -35.87 41.42
CA SER A 658 50.65 -34.62 40.73
C SER A 658 49.56 -34.13 39.77
N LEU A 659 49.52 -32.80 39.64
CA LEU A 659 48.72 -32.06 38.66
C LEU A 659 49.66 -31.13 37.92
N THR A 660 49.69 -31.20 36.59
CA THR A 660 50.43 -30.29 35.73
C THR A 660 49.44 -29.50 34.88
N TYR A 661 49.58 -28.18 34.80
CA TYR A 661 48.65 -27.34 34.03
C TYR A 661 49.37 -26.29 33.18
N SER A 662 48.69 -25.84 32.14
CA SER A 662 49.01 -24.65 31.35
C SER A 662 47.70 -23.93 30.98
N LEU A 663 47.67 -22.60 31.05
CA LEU A 663 46.48 -21.79 30.79
C LEU A 663 46.78 -20.78 29.67
N ALA A 664 45.83 -20.62 28.76
CA ALA A 664 45.84 -19.62 27.68
C ALA A 664 44.67 -18.67 27.88
N GLY A 665 44.89 -17.54 28.56
CA GLY A 665 43.88 -16.50 28.81
C GLY A 665 42.68 -16.91 29.67
N HIS A 666 42.59 -18.18 30.07
CA HIS A 666 41.45 -18.75 30.76
C HIS A 666 41.39 -18.33 32.25
N PRO A 667 40.19 -18.16 32.84
CA PRO A 667 40.05 -17.90 34.27
C PRO A 667 40.79 -18.94 35.14
N PRO A 668 41.35 -18.54 36.29
CA PRO A 668 42.20 -19.43 37.09
C PRO A 668 41.41 -20.61 37.66
N PRO A 669 41.74 -21.87 37.33
CA PRO A 669 41.13 -23.03 37.96
C PRO A 669 41.31 -23.02 39.48
N MET A 670 40.35 -23.59 40.20
CA MET A 670 40.34 -23.61 41.66
C MET A 670 40.56 -25.02 42.20
N LEU A 671 41.54 -25.18 43.09
CA LEU A 671 41.90 -26.46 43.71
C LEU A 671 41.64 -26.41 45.23
N ARG A 672 40.71 -27.26 45.68
CA ARG A 672 40.42 -27.50 47.11
C ARG A 672 41.15 -28.76 47.56
N ARG A 673 42.16 -28.63 48.43
CA ARG A 673 42.82 -29.78 49.08
C ARG A 673 42.20 -30.06 50.45
N PRO A 674 42.14 -31.31 50.91
CA PRO A 674 41.65 -31.62 52.25
C PRO A 674 42.40 -30.84 53.33
N GLY A 675 41.66 -30.16 54.22
CA GLY A 675 42.22 -29.42 55.36
C GLY A 675 43.07 -28.19 54.99
N SER A 676 43.10 -27.79 53.72
CA SER A 676 43.85 -26.62 53.25
C SER A 676 42.91 -25.55 52.70
N LYS A 677 43.39 -24.31 52.62
CA LYS A 677 42.67 -23.24 51.90
C LYS A 677 42.62 -23.54 50.41
N LEU A 678 41.53 -23.10 49.77
CA LEU A 678 41.39 -23.10 48.32
C LEU A 678 42.60 -22.41 47.65
N THR A 679 43.12 -23.00 46.59
CA THR A 679 44.24 -22.46 45.80
C THR A 679 43.77 -22.12 44.40
N LEU A 680 44.03 -20.89 43.95
CA LEU A 680 43.82 -20.49 42.55
C LEU A 680 45.08 -20.81 41.73
N LEU A 681 44.91 -21.36 40.54
CA LEU A 681 45.99 -21.64 39.59
C LEU A 681 46.16 -20.42 38.67
N GLU A 682 46.94 -19.43 39.10
CA GLU A 682 46.95 -18.08 38.50
C GLU A 682 48.01 -17.85 37.41
N GLN A 683 48.86 -18.84 37.13
CA GLN A 683 49.89 -18.69 36.10
C GLN A 683 49.27 -18.89 34.71
N VAL A 684 49.04 -17.78 34.00
CA VAL A 684 48.31 -17.73 32.72
C VAL A 684 49.12 -17.05 31.64
N ASP A 685 49.25 -17.73 30.50
CA ASP A 685 49.80 -17.17 29.26
C ASP A 685 48.70 -16.47 28.45
N PRO A 686 49.03 -15.65 27.43
CA PRO A 686 48.02 -15.03 26.58
C PRO A 686 47.04 -16.03 25.91
N PRO A 687 45.82 -15.60 25.57
CA PRO A 687 44.86 -16.42 24.80
C PRO A 687 45.46 -16.95 23.50
N LEU A 688 44.92 -18.07 23.01
CA LEU A 688 45.28 -18.61 21.70
C LEU A 688 44.80 -17.65 20.61
N GLY A 689 45.56 -17.55 19.51
CA GLY A 689 45.26 -16.66 18.37
C GLY A 689 45.75 -15.22 18.53
N VAL A 690 46.28 -14.83 19.69
CA VAL A 690 46.78 -13.45 19.95
C VAL A 690 48.29 -13.32 19.70
N MET A 691 49.10 -14.34 20.05
CA MET A 691 50.56 -14.35 19.85
C MET A 691 51.13 -15.77 19.96
N VAL A 692 52.01 -16.18 19.05
CA VAL A 692 52.72 -17.47 19.16
C VAL A 692 53.89 -17.33 20.15
N ALA A 693 53.64 -17.66 21.41
CA ALA A 693 54.64 -17.67 22.47
C ALA A 693 54.98 -19.10 22.91
N THR A 694 56.20 -19.31 23.43
CA THR A 694 56.51 -20.51 24.21
C THR A 694 55.69 -20.47 25.49
N ARG A 695 54.95 -21.53 25.78
CA ARG A 695 54.01 -21.57 26.92
C ARG A 695 54.65 -22.21 28.15
N ALA A 696 54.28 -21.70 29.32
CA ALA A 696 54.72 -22.27 30.59
C ALA A 696 53.76 -23.39 31.04
N GLN A 697 54.30 -24.35 31.79
CA GLN A 697 53.50 -25.29 32.55
C GLN A 697 53.97 -25.35 33.99
N HIS A 698 53.04 -25.65 34.88
CA HIS A 698 53.28 -25.69 36.32
C HIS A 698 52.79 -27.00 36.90
N THR A 699 53.63 -27.65 37.71
CA THR A 699 53.28 -28.88 38.41
C THR A 699 53.09 -28.59 39.89
N ILE A 700 52.00 -29.07 40.46
CA ILE A 700 51.67 -28.96 41.88
C ILE A 700 51.30 -30.32 42.45
N GLU A 701 51.45 -30.47 43.76
CA GLU A 701 51.04 -31.67 44.47
C GLU A 701 49.50 -31.80 44.51
N LEU A 702 49.04 -33.01 44.21
CA LEU A 702 47.65 -33.41 44.16
C LEU A 702 47.40 -34.54 45.17
N SER A 703 46.84 -34.18 46.32
CA SER A 703 46.55 -35.14 47.39
C SER A 703 45.21 -35.85 47.15
N PRO A 704 45.03 -37.11 47.59
CA PRO A 704 43.74 -37.78 47.55
C PRO A 704 42.65 -36.97 48.29
N GLY A 705 41.42 -36.96 47.78
CA GLY A 705 40.32 -36.14 48.29
C GLY A 705 40.32 -34.69 47.80
N SER A 706 41.29 -34.29 46.97
CA SER A 706 41.29 -32.95 46.36
C SER A 706 40.16 -32.80 45.33
N ALA A 707 39.57 -31.60 45.25
CA ALA A 707 38.60 -31.23 44.23
C ALA A 707 39.17 -30.10 43.36
N LEU A 708 39.26 -30.33 42.05
CA LEU A 708 39.63 -29.35 41.04
C LEU A 708 38.37 -28.88 40.31
N VAL A 709 38.23 -27.57 40.15
CA VAL A 709 37.12 -26.94 39.44
C VAL A 709 37.67 -26.05 38.33
N LEU A 710 37.28 -26.36 37.09
CA LEU A 710 37.54 -25.54 35.91
C LEU A 710 36.21 -24.99 35.41
N TYR A 711 36.20 -23.75 34.95
CA TYR A 711 34.98 -23.03 34.61
C TYR A 711 35.27 -21.95 33.57
N THR A 712 34.31 -21.67 32.70
CA THR A 712 34.35 -20.49 31.82
C THR A 712 33.86 -19.25 32.54
N ASP A 713 34.14 -18.09 31.98
CA ASP A 713 33.85 -16.80 32.59
C ASP A 713 32.36 -16.57 32.82
N GLY A 714 31.45 -17.14 32.02
CA GLY A 714 30.00 -17.06 32.25
C GLY A 714 29.51 -17.55 33.63
N LEU A 715 30.30 -18.36 34.35
CA LEU A 715 30.01 -18.75 35.74
C LEU A 715 30.28 -17.63 36.76
N VAL A 716 31.24 -16.75 36.47
CA VAL A 716 31.77 -15.74 37.42
C VAL A 716 31.50 -14.30 36.98
N GLU A 717 31.38 -14.05 35.69
CA GLU A 717 31.14 -12.74 35.10
C GLU A 717 29.67 -12.33 35.22
N ARG A 718 29.45 -11.11 35.71
CA ARG A 718 28.11 -10.50 35.81
C ARG A 718 28.18 -9.02 35.53
N ARG A 719 27.21 -8.48 34.77
CA ARG A 719 27.14 -7.04 34.51
C ARG A 719 26.95 -6.25 35.80
N GLY A 720 27.80 -5.24 36.00
CA GLY A 720 27.76 -4.36 37.17
C GLY A 720 28.46 -4.94 38.41
N GLU A 721 29.10 -6.10 38.29
CA GLU A 721 29.93 -6.71 39.33
C GLU A 721 31.37 -6.86 38.83
N SER A 722 32.36 -6.78 39.72
CA SER A 722 33.74 -7.06 39.35
C SER A 722 34.00 -8.57 39.27
N ILE A 723 34.89 -8.98 38.35
CA ILE A 723 35.29 -10.40 38.20
C ILE A 723 35.78 -11.02 39.52
N GLU A 724 36.48 -10.23 40.34
CA GLU A 724 36.98 -10.65 41.65
C GLU A 724 35.85 -11.02 42.63
N ALA A 725 34.70 -10.34 42.56
CA ALA A 725 33.55 -10.66 43.40
C ALA A 725 32.89 -11.98 42.95
N GLY A 726 32.85 -12.24 41.64
CA GLY A 726 32.48 -13.54 41.08
C GLY A 726 33.38 -14.67 41.53
N LEU A 727 34.70 -14.48 41.45
CA LEU A 727 35.69 -15.45 41.92
C LEU A 727 35.56 -15.73 43.42
N ARG A 728 35.35 -14.71 44.25
CA ARG A 728 35.14 -14.88 45.70
C ARG A 728 33.88 -15.68 46.02
N ARG A 729 32.79 -15.46 45.26
CA ARG A 729 31.54 -16.22 45.39
C ARG A 729 31.73 -17.68 45.00
N LEU A 730 32.42 -17.94 43.88
CA LEU A 730 32.74 -19.30 43.47
C LEU A 730 33.62 -20.01 44.51
N ALA A 731 34.65 -19.33 45.01
CA ALA A 731 35.53 -19.86 46.06
C ALA A 731 34.76 -20.26 47.32
N ALA A 732 33.85 -19.40 47.80
CA ALA A 732 32.99 -19.71 48.95
C ALA A 732 32.05 -20.90 48.65
N ALA A 733 31.49 -20.97 47.44
CA ALA A 733 30.63 -22.08 47.02
C ALA A 733 31.39 -23.41 46.94
N ILE A 734 32.68 -23.39 46.57
CA ILE A 734 33.55 -24.57 46.58
C ILE A 734 33.90 -24.97 48.02
N ASP A 735 34.24 -24.03 48.90
CA ASP A 735 34.56 -24.33 50.30
C ASP A 735 33.36 -24.94 51.05
N ASP A 736 32.17 -24.39 50.86
CA ASP A 736 30.90 -24.87 51.47
C ASP A 736 30.25 -26.04 50.69
N GLY A 737 30.81 -26.39 49.54
CA GLY A 737 30.27 -27.41 48.64
C GLY A 737 30.52 -28.84 49.13
N PRO A 738 29.71 -29.82 48.69
CA PRO A 738 29.88 -31.21 49.09
C PRO A 738 31.29 -31.74 48.75
N ALA A 739 31.84 -32.52 49.67
CA ALA A 739 33.14 -33.18 49.51
C ALA A 739 32.95 -34.60 48.94
N GLY A 740 33.93 -35.07 48.16
CA GLY A 740 34.00 -36.47 47.74
C GLY A 740 33.08 -36.90 46.59
N HIS A 741 32.25 -36.03 46.03
CA HIS A 741 31.38 -36.33 44.89
C HIS A 741 31.39 -35.23 43.85
N ALA A 742 31.83 -35.53 42.62
CA ALA A 742 31.97 -34.54 41.55
C ALA A 742 30.61 -34.00 41.08
N ASP A 743 29.60 -34.85 40.90
CA ASP A 743 28.25 -34.44 40.45
C ASP A 743 27.56 -33.52 41.45
N ALA A 744 27.61 -33.89 42.73
CA ALA A 744 27.01 -33.09 43.80
C ALA A 744 27.70 -31.72 43.92
N LEU A 745 29.03 -31.67 43.72
CA LEU A 745 29.77 -30.42 43.68
C LEU A 745 29.34 -29.57 42.50
N CYS A 746 29.31 -30.13 41.29
CA CYS A 746 28.89 -29.45 40.06
C CYS A 746 27.50 -28.83 40.20
N ALA A 747 26.51 -29.61 40.64
CA ALA A 747 25.14 -29.14 40.86
C ALA A 747 25.07 -28.04 41.93
N SER A 748 25.81 -28.18 43.03
CA SER A 748 25.88 -27.17 44.10
C SER A 748 26.49 -25.85 43.63
N LEU A 749 27.50 -25.90 42.76
CA LEU A 749 28.15 -24.70 42.23
C LEU A 749 27.23 -23.96 41.26
N LEU A 750 26.59 -24.67 40.32
CA LEU A 750 25.62 -24.05 39.41
C LEU A 750 24.48 -23.39 40.18
N ASP A 751 23.93 -24.08 41.18
CA ASP A 751 22.85 -23.55 41.99
C ASP A 751 23.26 -22.27 42.74
N ARG A 752 24.41 -22.27 43.44
CA ARG A 752 24.84 -21.10 44.23
C ARG A 752 25.35 -19.94 43.37
N CYS A 753 25.92 -20.24 42.21
CA CYS A 753 26.48 -19.22 41.32
C CYS A 753 25.47 -18.70 40.29
N MET A 754 24.36 -19.40 40.00
CA MET A 754 23.47 -19.03 38.87
C MET A 754 21.98 -18.88 39.22
N ARG A 755 21.52 -19.21 40.45
CA ARG A 755 20.09 -19.28 40.82
C ARG A 755 19.24 -18.01 40.53
N ASP A 756 19.84 -16.81 40.51
CA ASP A 756 19.11 -15.54 40.35
C ASP A 756 19.71 -14.62 39.26
N VAL A 757 20.45 -15.16 38.30
CA VAL A 757 21.15 -14.37 37.27
C VAL A 757 20.57 -14.67 35.88
N PRO A 758 20.13 -13.64 35.13
CA PRO A 758 19.78 -13.82 33.72
C PRO A 758 21.04 -14.29 32.98
N ARG A 759 20.97 -15.49 32.38
CA ARG A 759 22.03 -16.02 31.53
C ARG A 759 22.17 -15.13 30.30
N ARG A 760 23.39 -14.68 30.06
CA ARG A 760 23.74 -13.79 28.94
C ARG A 760 24.94 -14.32 28.16
N ASP A 761 25.66 -15.25 28.76
CA ASP A 761 26.79 -15.96 28.16
C ASP A 761 26.66 -17.44 28.49
N ASP A 762 27.37 -18.27 27.74
CA ASP A 762 27.42 -19.70 27.97
C ASP A 762 28.19 -20.00 29.26
N THR A 763 28.01 -21.20 29.79
CA THR A 763 28.73 -21.63 30.98
C THR A 763 29.08 -23.10 30.88
N ALA A 764 30.37 -23.39 30.74
CA ALA A 764 30.95 -24.70 30.96
C ALA A 764 31.55 -24.79 32.37
N LEU A 765 31.29 -25.91 33.04
CA LEU A 765 31.82 -26.25 34.35
C LEU A 765 32.32 -27.69 34.34
N LEU A 766 33.54 -27.92 34.81
CA LEU A 766 34.16 -29.23 34.95
C LEU A 766 34.71 -29.40 36.37
N CYS A 767 34.19 -30.39 37.09
CA CYS A 767 34.60 -30.73 38.45
C CYS A 767 35.28 -32.10 38.47
N ALA A 768 36.49 -32.19 39.02
CA ALA A 768 37.20 -33.45 39.23
C ALA A 768 37.52 -33.65 40.71
N VAL A 769 37.15 -34.80 41.27
CA VAL A 769 37.42 -35.17 42.66
C VAL A 769 38.32 -36.39 42.69
N ILE A 770 39.50 -36.26 43.30
CA ILE A 770 40.47 -37.36 43.40
C ILE A 770 40.03 -38.32 44.48
N GLU A 771 39.89 -39.59 44.14
CA GLU A 771 39.42 -40.60 45.09
C GLU A 771 40.51 -40.88 46.15
N PRO A 772 40.11 -41.15 47.41
CA PRO A 772 41.03 -41.72 48.39
C PRO A 772 41.59 -43.02 47.85
N HIS A 773 42.91 -43.21 47.88
CA HIS A 773 43.49 -44.50 47.46
C HIS A 773 42.89 -45.60 48.33
N GLY A 774 42.05 -46.47 47.74
CA GLY A 774 41.69 -47.73 48.36
C GLY A 774 42.96 -48.58 48.54
N PRO A 775 43.05 -49.44 49.58
CA PRO A 775 44.17 -50.36 49.68
C PRO A 775 44.25 -51.21 48.40
N PRO A 776 45.45 -51.49 47.86
CA PRO A 776 45.58 -52.38 46.71
C PRO A 776 45.00 -53.75 47.07
N ASN A 777 44.11 -54.27 46.22
CA ASN A 777 43.58 -55.63 46.33
C ASN A 777 44.69 -56.68 46.15
#